data_AF-T1KXD7-F1
#
_entry.id   AF-T1KXD7-F1
#
_cell.length_a   1.000
_cell.length_b   1.000
_cell.length_c   1.000
_cell.angle_alpha   90.00
_cell.angle_beta   90.00
_cell.angle_gamma   90.00
#
_symmetry.space_group_name_H-M   'P 1'
#
loop_
_entity.id
_entity.type
_entity.pdbx_description
1 polymer ?
#
loop_
_entity_poly.entity_id
_entity_poly.type
_entity_poly.pdbx_seq_one_letter_code
_entity_poly.pdbx_strand_id
1 'polypeptide(L)'
;MILLPVVALIQLFICNANCFMDWPLFSRLSQNAIFHATFTDEDTGDVFFVKEYIIETGVLTSKIEVTSKRGKAEVYYSDDGLNGLGEYQRLVIQDGRCDIYTYNIFWDQKLLDTEKPLTNLVLLLGPSLLYRINDQEPDWEQGKDQNVRGVLLKSVRARIDRNINVTYYYKSLGHDDSNDLEKPRRIVLEGVDPLGSIKAKDEKLIIDLHLQLETYDSLEKLVEVTPGIGCPIYLSKARPFPKLKTRRISMIIQETINGVSKSSTKEEFYVNEDEAILRHISPSSGINAVYDYNLGLAYTLKDSKCSISPLGDKAPWLNEKSHLSLDHFLWLNVPLKYLGQIYLDYQSKYVVKAWEAVEYNLTLNGVQYDKVVTTLYFVDGHESDTFEGYNLVGADRNCYTRNSKNGYTLVQVINRKFYDTKAVILDTDSTGKFPLDQCFPDLNSKVTLAYHLKYIEKVERTESFLYQFRQNFKNQILINHKISPLRVLNIDFVFNSKDIVVYVTFSDTPKIEDSLKKEKMTINSNYLKKFATYSFESENECLQFQGKMIGKIRKVIYCNIPGSSSKCYRIEKEDKIIEDKINGYNCSIFDVPLDNLNRIDQELQLKQIYPQMIKKNIKSIELAKNTFKIIKVIDVTKSDEATGLMPFTLSHTQAKLNDLNGATQLINGKNLGDCYRSCVRAGQSLCQSFSFCEHPDRSFCMATNTLSDQLTSDDIVKDYSCNIYSKNYLLDYFKIRERRFRISPSIAQKMPLQTCAAECHSTNDCYSFQYCNGLCTFAGYYTDSSTQHYTDCDIYSPKKSHLYRMTGHQISTETIHTEINLNMDQCASLCYDWKAGDETCQSFGYCFVGETSSTCFLSKHAANDDRTTIVDNSTCYTYELNSIDRYANKQNIAKASRNLTSGQAVGIVFSLAFVGLVVGLLTQKLALKIKCNKKFQNFNQFSWSRQSDVDDN
;
A
#
# COMPACT_ATOMS: atom_id res chain seq x y z
N MET A 1 52.38 30.82 61.50
CA MET A 1 51.90 32.14 61.07
C MET A 1 52.55 32.45 59.74
N ILE A 2 51.80 32.89 58.73
CA ILE A 2 52.20 33.09 57.31
C ILE A 2 52.15 31.81 56.44
N LEU A 3 50.95 31.44 55.98
CA LEU A 3 50.76 30.65 54.74
C LEU A 3 49.31 30.66 54.21
N LEU A 4 48.48 31.63 54.63
CA LEU A 4 47.10 31.78 54.16
C LEU A 4 46.82 32.87 53.09
N PRO A 5 47.71 33.83 52.73
CA PRO A 5 47.30 34.83 51.74
C PRO A 5 47.53 34.39 50.29
N VAL A 6 48.35 33.37 50.01
CA VAL A 6 48.72 33.02 48.62
C VAL A 6 47.62 32.21 47.91
N VAL A 7 46.87 31.37 48.64
CA VAL A 7 45.77 30.59 48.06
C VAL A 7 44.53 31.47 47.84
N ALA A 8 44.29 32.45 48.73
CA ALA A 8 43.22 33.43 48.56
C ALA A 8 43.52 34.44 47.43
N LEU A 9 44.79 34.84 47.24
CA LEU A 9 45.19 35.70 46.11
C LEU A 9 45.09 34.96 44.76
N ILE A 10 45.40 33.67 44.69
CA ILE A 10 45.23 32.90 43.44
C ILE A 10 43.74 32.66 43.12
N GLN A 11 42.87 32.49 44.12
CA GLN A 11 41.42 32.45 43.89
C GLN A 11 40.80 33.83 43.55
N LEU A 12 41.39 34.93 44.02
CA LEU A 12 41.00 36.30 43.64
C LEU A 12 41.54 36.74 42.27
N PHE A 13 42.59 36.10 41.73
CA PHE A 13 43.08 36.37 40.38
C PHE A 13 42.38 35.57 39.27
N ILE A 14 41.54 34.59 39.63
CA ILE A 14 40.74 33.78 38.68
C ILE A 14 39.29 34.27 38.59
N CYS A 15 38.86 35.17 39.49
CA CYS A 15 37.61 35.94 39.32
C CYS A 15 37.90 37.24 38.56
N ASN A 16 37.19 37.47 37.45
CA ASN A 16 37.25 38.63 36.54
C ASN A 16 38.27 38.57 35.39
N ALA A 17 38.23 37.49 34.61
CA ALA A 17 38.41 37.62 33.17
C ALA A 17 37.01 37.44 32.56
N ASN A 18 36.35 38.54 32.21
CA ASN A 18 35.06 38.50 31.52
C ASN A 18 35.30 37.96 30.11
N CYS A 19 35.03 36.68 29.88
CA CYS A 19 35.14 36.13 28.54
C CYS A 19 33.91 36.52 27.70
N PHE A 20 34.08 36.74 26.39
CA PHE A 20 32.98 36.91 25.44
C PHE A 20 31.89 35.83 25.54
N MET A 21 32.24 34.61 25.99
CA MET A 21 31.31 33.51 26.20
C MET A 21 30.39 33.70 27.41
N ASP A 22 30.83 34.45 28.43
CA ASP A 22 30.06 34.70 29.66
C ASP A 22 29.02 35.83 29.49
N TRP A 23 29.04 36.53 28.35
CA TRP A 23 28.12 37.63 28.08
C TRP A 23 26.85 37.11 27.41
N PRO A 24 25.66 37.31 28.01
CA PRO A 24 24.42 36.82 27.44
C PRO A 24 24.14 37.48 26.08
N LEU A 25 23.57 36.71 25.14
CA LEU A 25 23.12 37.24 23.83
C LEU A 25 21.73 37.91 23.91
N PHE A 26 21.04 37.77 25.06
CA PHE A 26 19.58 37.80 25.18
C PHE A 26 18.92 39.17 25.34
N SER A 27 19.63 40.29 25.53
CA SER A 27 18.94 41.50 25.99
C SER A 27 18.32 42.38 24.89
N ARG A 28 18.73 42.23 23.61
CA ARG A 28 18.30 43.14 22.51
C ARG A 28 17.59 42.51 21.31
N LEU A 29 17.62 41.20 21.11
CA LEU A 29 16.92 40.58 19.98
C LEU A 29 15.44 40.38 20.34
N SER A 30 14.53 41.01 19.59
CA SER A 30 13.08 40.85 19.74
C SER A 30 12.43 40.00 18.64
N GLN A 31 13.23 39.61 17.65
CA GLN A 31 12.83 38.94 16.41
C GLN A 31 13.95 38.01 15.93
N ASN A 32 13.65 37.17 14.93
CA ASN A 32 14.66 36.36 14.27
C ASN A 32 15.65 37.26 13.54
N ALA A 33 16.92 36.85 13.46
CA ALA A 33 17.96 37.66 12.83
C ALA A 33 18.79 36.89 11.81
N ILE A 34 19.22 37.60 10.77
CA ILE A 34 20.10 37.10 9.72
C ILE A 34 21.30 38.04 9.59
N PHE A 35 22.50 37.46 9.67
CA PHE A 35 23.76 38.16 9.47
C PHE A 35 24.51 37.59 8.28
N HIS A 36 25.04 38.47 7.43
CA HIS A 36 26.07 38.12 6.45
C HIS A 36 27.31 38.97 6.71
N ALA A 37 28.45 38.31 6.89
CA ALA A 37 29.71 38.95 7.20
C ALA A 37 30.89 38.33 6.46
N THR A 38 31.98 39.08 6.40
CA THR A 38 33.29 38.58 5.99
C THR A 38 34.28 38.83 7.11
N PHE A 39 34.90 37.78 7.61
CA PHE A 39 35.93 37.88 8.64
C PHE A 39 37.29 37.77 7.94
N THR A 40 38.17 38.72 8.18
CA THR A 40 39.52 38.78 7.59
C THR A 40 40.54 38.85 8.70
N ASP A 41 41.39 37.83 8.78
CA ASP A 41 42.58 37.87 9.62
C ASP A 41 43.60 38.78 8.93
N GLU A 42 43.93 39.92 9.52
CA GLU A 42 44.80 40.91 8.86
C GLU A 42 46.25 40.43 8.76
N ASP A 43 46.71 39.58 9.69
CA ASP A 43 48.10 39.13 9.70
C ASP A 43 48.35 37.99 8.70
N THR A 44 47.38 37.09 8.51
CA THR A 44 47.51 35.98 7.55
C THR A 44 46.90 36.30 6.18
N GLY A 45 45.98 37.26 6.11
CA GLY A 45 45.18 37.54 4.93
C GLY A 45 44.11 36.48 4.65
N ASP A 46 43.84 35.58 5.59
CA ASP A 46 42.78 34.58 5.46
C ASP A 46 41.40 35.24 5.56
N VAL A 47 40.49 34.79 4.69
CA VAL A 47 39.15 35.36 4.54
C VAL A 47 38.12 34.26 4.71
N PHE A 48 37.17 34.53 5.60
CA PHE A 48 36.04 33.64 5.91
C PHE A 48 34.73 34.35 5.58
N PHE A 49 33.89 33.69 4.81
CA PHE A 49 32.52 34.13 4.56
C PHE A 49 31.62 33.49 5.61
N VAL A 50 30.92 34.33 6.38
CA VAL A 50 30.13 33.89 7.52
C VAL A 50 28.69 34.30 7.32
N LYS A 51 27.77 33.35 7.45
CA LYS A 51 26.34 33.61 7.58
C LYS A 51 25.86 33.10 8.91
N GLU A 52 24.99 33.83 9.57
CA GLU A 52 24.38 33.40 10.82
C GLU A 52 22.88 33.62 10.78
N TYR A 53 22.14 32.62 11.24
CA TYR A 53 20.69 32.63 11.35
C TYR A 53 20.33 32.38 12.82
N ILE A 54 19.53 33.27 13.41
CA ILE A 54 19.18 33.25 14.83
C ILE A 54 17.67 33.27 14.97
N ILE A 55 17.17 32.44 15.88
CA ILE A 55 15.75 32.35 16.21
C ILE A 55 15.55 32.76 17.66
N GLU A 56 14.62 33.70 17.85
CA GLU A 56 14.25 34.22 19.15
C GLU A 56 12.75 33.97 19.39
N THR A 57 12.41 32.73 19.74
CA THR A 57 11.04 32.31 20.09
C THR A 57 10.98 31.77 21.52
N GLY A 58 11.64 32.46 22.46
CA GLY A 58 11.72 32.12 23.89
C GLY A 58 12.88 31.18 24.26
N VAL A 59 13.49 30.52 23.28
CA VAL A 59 14.71 29.74 23.38
C VAL A 59 15.58 30.11 22.19
N LEU A 60 16.78 30.60 22.45
CA LEU A 60 17.69 31.01 21.40
C LEU A 60 18.31 29.79 20.72
N THR A 61 18.16 29.69 19.40
CA THR A 61 18.81 28.66 18.57
C THR A 61 19.42 29.31 17.34
N SER A 62 20.63 28.92 16.99
CA SER A 62 21.38 29.53 15.89
C SER A 62 22.21 28.54 15.09
N LYS A 63 22.39 28.88 13.81
CA LYS A 63 23.31 28.22 12.88
C LYS A 63 24.23 29.26 12.25
N ILE A 64 25.54 29.02 12.35
CA ILE A 64 26.60 29.77 11.68
C ILE A 64 27.16 28.92 10.56
N GLU A 65 27.15 29.41 9.33
CA GLU A 65 27.80 28.81 8.18
C GLU A 65 29.11 29.56 7.88
N VAL A 66 30.24 28.86 7.97
CA VAL A 66 31.58 29.40 7.71
C VAL A 66 32.12 28.76 6.43
N THR A 67 32.54 29.58 5.47
CA THR A 67 33.20 29.13 4.24
C THR A 67 34.56 29.82 4.08
N SER A 68 35.62 29.05 3.88
CA SER A 68 36.98 29.51 3.62
C SER A 68 37.48 29.01 2.26
N LYS A 69 38.72 29.35 1.89
CA LYS A 69 39.39 28.79 0.70
C LYS A 69 39.68 27.28 0.81
N ARG A 70 39.77 26.74 2.03
CA ARG A 70 40.25 25.38 2.30
C ARG A 70 39.15 24.46 2.85
N GLY A 71 38.01 24.99 3.29
CA GLY A 71 36.91 24.17 3.78
C GLY A 71 35.61 24.93 4.07
N LYS A 72 34.64 24.19 4.59
CA LYS A 72 33.36 24.70 5.10
C LYS A 72 33.10 24.09 6.47
N ALA A 73 32.48 24.88 7.35
CA ALA A 73 32.02 24.42 8.65
C ALA A 73 30.63 24.97 8.93
N GLU A 74 29.84 24.23 9.69
CA GLU A 74 28.58 24.69 10.27
C GLU A 74 28.70 24.59 11.79
N VAL A 75 28.32 25.66 12.49
CA VAL A 75 28.40 25.75 13.95
C VAL A 75 26.99 26.01 14.46
N TYR A 76 26.54 25.20 15.40
CA TYR A 76 25.22 25.30 16.00
C TYR A 76 25.33 25.55 17.49
N TYR A 77 24.45 26.41 18.00
CA TYR A 77 24.35 26.69 19.42
C TYR A 77 22.91 26.94 19.82
N SER A 78 22.63 26.66 21.09
CA SER A 78 21.31 26.77 21.69
C SER A 78 21.50 27.10 23.17
N ASP A 79 20.69 28.03 23.68
CA ASP A 79 20.68 28.36 25.11
C ASP A 79 19.66 27.50 25.89
N ASP A 80 19.01 26.55 25.22
CA ASP A 80 18.20 25.50 25.87
C ASP A 80 19.08 24.39 26.45
N GLY A 81 19.44 24.52 27.73
CA GLY A 81 20.08 23.43 28.47
C GLY A 81 19.28 22.12 28.48
N LEU A 82 18.00 22.11 28.06
CA LEU A 82 17.13 20.92 28.03
C LEU A 82 17.37 20.01 26.80
N ASN A 83 17.92 20.53 25.69
CA ASN A 83 18.11 19.74 24.46
C ASN A 83 19.51 19.10 24.36
N GLY A 84 20.29 19.17 25.44
CA GLY A 84 21.57 18.46 25.60
C GLY A 84 22.82 19.22 25.13
N LEU A 85 22.67 20.45 24.65
CA LEU A 85 23.78 21.34 24.31
C LEU A 85 23.86 22.45 25.37
N GLY A 86 24.97 22.53 26.11
CA GLY A 86 25.17 23.58 27.10
C GLY A 86 25.51 24.93 26.46
N GLU A 87 25.32 26.02 27.22
CA GLU A 87 25.65 27.40 26.83
C GLU A 87 27.10 27.56 26.34
N TYR A 88 28.01 26.81 26.96
CA TYR A 88 29.44 26.75 26.63
C TYR A 88 29.80 25.69 25.58
N GLN A 89 28.82 25.11 24.91
CA GLN A 89 29.04 24.08 23.91
C GLN A 89 28.63 24.55 22.52
N ARG A 90 29.28 24.02 21.49
CA ARG A 90 28.92 24.20 20.09
C ARG A 90 28.88 22.84 19.41
N LEU A 91 27.82 22.55 18.66
CA LEU A 91 27.84 21.42 17.74
C LEU A 91 28.48 21.89 16.45
N VAL A 92 29.57 21.27 16.02
CA VAL A 92 30.33 21.69 14.85
C VAL A 92 30.36 20.58 13.81
N ILE A 93 29.91 20.90 12.61
CA ILE A 93 30.03 20.04 11.42
C ILE A 93 31.16 20.54 10.55
N GLN A 94 32.20 19.71 10.36
CA GLN A 94 33.28 19.96 9.41
C GLN A 94 33.98 18.67 9.00
N ASP A 95 34.55 18.59 7.80
CA ASP A 95 35.21 17.38 7.26
C ASP A 95 34.38 16.08 7.40
N GLY A 96 33.06 16.21 7.22
CA GLY A 96 32.10 15.10 7.36
C GLY A 96 31.97 14.56 8.78
N ARG A 97 32.52 15.24 9.79
CA ARG A 97 32.34 14.96 11.22
C ARG A 97 31.30 15.89 11.82
N CYS A 98 30.72 15.47 12.93
CA CYS A 98 29.85 16.28 13.77
C CYS A 98 30.26 16.06 15.23
N ASP A 99 30.91 17.07 15.82
CA ASP A 99 31.54 16.97 17.14
C ASP A 99 31.05 18.10 18.05
N ILE A 100 31.04 17.86 19.36
CA ILE A 100 30.73 18.91 20.35
C ILE A 100 32.04 19.57 20.76
N TYR A 101 32.11 20.89 20.60
CA TYR A 101 33.22 21.72 21.06
C TYR A 101 32.79 22.34 22.38
N THR A 102 33.66 22.30 23.38
CA THR A 102 33.37 22.79 24.72
C THR A 102 34.31 23.92 25.08
N TYR A 103 33.72 25.02 25.51
CA TYR A 103 34.43 26.16 26.05
C TYR A 103 34.60 26.02 27.56
N ASN A 104 35.78 26.37 28.04
CA ASN A 104 36.06 26.55 29.46
C ASN A 104 36.89 27.82 29.62
N ILE A 105 38.12 27.77 29.12
CA ILE A 105 39.05 28.91 29.04
C ILE A 105 39.41 29.22 27.59
N PHE A 106 39.40 28.19 26.75
CA PHE A 106 39.52 28.22 25.29
C PHE A 106 38.69 27.03 24.77
N TRP A 107 38.38 27.03 23.48
CA TRP A 107 37.73 25.88 22.85
C TRP A 107 38.67 24.68 22.81
N ASP A 108 38.19 23.52 23.27
CA ASP A 108 38.94 22.26 23.24
C ASP A 108 39.35 21.81 21.83
N GLN A 109 38.64 22.31 20.81
CA GLN A 109 38.87 22.07 19.40
C GLN A 109 38.79 23.36 18.59
N LYS A 110 39.31 23.32 17.35
CA LYS A 110 39.37 24.47 16.45
C LYS A 110 38.68 24.17 15.13
N LEU A 111 38.12 25.20 14.50
CA LEU A 111 37.67 25.11 13.11
C LEU A 111 38.86 24.85 12.18
N LEU A 112 38.58 24.22 11.04
CA LEU A 112 39.57 24.10 9.97
C LEU A 112 40.03 25.50 9.55
N ASP A 113 41.33 25.65 9.36
CA ASP A 113 41.99 26.90 8.96
C ASP A 113 42.12 27.98 10.04
N THR A 114 41.74 27.69 11.28
CA THR A 114 41.94 28.64 12.39
C THR A 114 43.08 28.18 13.29
N GLU A 115 44.31 28.57 12.96
CA GLU A 115 45.46 28.34 13.84
C GLU A 115 45.42 29.29 15.05
N LYS A 116 44.85 30.48 14.83
CA LYS A 116 44.85 31.54 15.82
C LYS A 116 43.64 31.51 16.78
N PRO A 117 43.87 31.61 18.10
CA PRO A 117 42.82 31.60 19.12
C PRO A 117 41.70 32.62 18.96
N LEU A 118 41.99 33.92 18.75
CA LEU A 118 40.94 34.94 18.68
C LEU A 118 40.07 34.74 17.44
N THR A 119 40.69 34.45 16.30
CA THR A 119 39.95 34.12 15.06
C THR A 119 39.03 32.91 15.26
N ASN A 120 39.50 31.84 15.91
CA ASN A 120 38.67 30.66 16.19
C ASN A 120 37.50 30.97 17.14
N LEU A 121 37.77 31.72 18.23
CA LEU A 121 36.73 32.14 19.19
C LEU A 121 35.60 32.88 18.49
N VAL A 122 35.96 33.89 17.68
CA VAL A 122 34.98 34.78 17.06
C VAL A 122 34.18 34.06 15.96
N LEU A 123 34.81 33.14 15.21
CA LEU A 123 34.10 32.32 14.23
C LEU A 123 33.08 31.35 14.87
N LEU A 124 33.37 30.83 16.07
CA LEU A 124 32.47 29.97 16.83
C LEU A 124 31.35 30.75 17.56
N LEU A 125 31.51 32.07 17.70
CA LEU A 125 30.51 32.99 18.24
C LEU A 125 29.61 33.60 17.17
N GLY A 126 30.15 33.85 15.98
CA GLY A 126 29.43 34.45 14.86
C GLY A 126 29.32 35.98 14.91
N PRO A 127 28.79 36.61 13.85
CA PRO A 127 28.60 38.07 13.75
C PRO A 127 27.74 38.69 14.86
N SER A 128 26.82 37.91 15.45
CA SER A 128 25.96 38.32 16.56
C SER A 128 26.70 38.68 17.85
N LEU A 129 28.02 38.41 17.92
CA LEU A 129 28.93 38.95 18.94
C LEU A 129 28.75 40.45 19.16
N LEU A 130 28.35 41.22 18.14
CA LEU A 130 28.07 42.64 18.28
C LEU A 130 27.03 42.94 19.37
N TYR A 131 26.01 42.10 19.53
CA TYR A 131 24.99 42.30 20.57
C TYR A 131 25.59 42.08 21.96
N ARG A 132 26.41 41.04 22.12
CA ARG A 132 27.13 40.79 23.38
C ARG A 132 28.01 41.98 23.76
N ILE A 133 28.69 42.58 22.78
CA ILE A 133 29.54 43.77 22.98
C ILE A 133 28.69 44.97 23.41
N ASN A 134 27.61 45.25 22.69
CA ASN A 134 26.75 46.41 22.98
C ASN A 134 26.06 46.30 24.35
N ASP A 135 25.73 45.08 24.77
CA ASP A 135 25.09 44.80 26.06
C ASP A 135 26.03 45.02 27.26
N GLN A 136 27.35 45.07 27.05
CA GLN A 136 28.29 45.45 28.10
C GLN A 136 28.37 46.96 28.33
N GLU A 137 27.69 47.77 27.52
CA GLU A 137 27.74 49.24 27.55
C GLU A 137 29.19 49.77 27.69
N PRO A 138 30.11 49.38 26.79
CA PRO A 138 31.52 49.71 26.95
C PRO A 138 31.76 51.22 26.82
N ASP A 139 32.73 51.73 27.58
CA ASP A 139 33.16 53.12 27.52
C ASP A 139 33.84 53.41 26.17
N TRP A 140 33.07 53.96 25.22
CA TRP A 140 33.53 54.27 23.87
C TRP A 140 34.36 55.57 23.83
N GLU A 141 35.57 55.47 23.29
CA GLU A 141 36.44 56.59 22.94
C GLU A 141 36.37 56.86 21.43
N GLN A 142 36.57 58.11 20.99
CA GLN A 142 36.63 58.40 19.56
C GLN A 142 37.85 57.72 18.91
N GLY A 143 37.58 56.99 17.83
CA GLY A 143 38.60 56.35 17.01
C GLY A 143 39.04 57.24 15.85
N LYS A 144 39.93 56.71 15.00
CA LYS A 144 40.33 57.34 13.75
C LYS A 144 39.41 56.91 12.60
N ASP A 145 38.64 57.86 12.08
CA ASP A 145 37.76 57.65 10.93
C ASP A 145 38.51 57.02 9.73
N GLN A 146 37.82 56.11 9.04
CA GLN A 146 38.42 55.34 7.95
C GLN A 146 37.47 55.24 6.77
N ASN A 147 38.04 55.28 5.57
CA ASN A 147 37.31 54.95 4.35
C ASN A 147 37.20 53.43 4.20
N VAL A 148 35.99 52.90 4.37
CA VAL A 148 35.70 51.46 4.28
C VAL A 148 34.76 51.26 3.10
N ARG A 149 35.20 50.45 2.12
CA ARG A 149 34.41 50.14 0.91
C ARG A 149 33.94 51.40 0.15
N GLY A 150 34.77 52.45 0.11
CA GLY A 150 34.49 53.70 -0.59
C GLY A 150 33.61 54.70 0.17
N VAL A 151 33.26 54.41 1.43
CA VAL A 151 32.48 55.30 2.30
C VAL A 151 33.34 55.70 3.51
N LEU A 152 33.43 57.01 3.78
CA LEU A 152 34.03 57.52 5.01
C LEU A 152 33.12 57.18 6.19
N LEU A 153 33.63 56.39 7.13
CA LEU A 153 32.91 55.98 8.34
C LEU A 153 33.52 56.64 9.57
N LYS A 154 32.64 57.06 10.50
CA LYS A 154 33.05 57.44 11.84
C LYS A 154 33.54 56.20 12.58
N SER A 155 34.43 56.38 13.55
CA SER A 155 34.87 55.28 14.40
C SER A 155 34.86 55.58 15.89
N VAL A 156 34.59 54.53 16.66
CA VAL A 156 34.79 54.52 18.12
C VAL A 156 35.56 53.28 18.51
N ARG A 157 36.30 53.36 19.61
CA ARG A 157 37.09 52.27 20.16
C ARG A 157 36.77 52.10 21.63
N ALA A 158 36.66 50.86 22.08
CA ALA A 158 36.58 50.53 23.50
C ALA A 158 37.45 49.33 23.82
N ARG A 159 37.79 49.17 25.09
CA ARG A 159 38.47 47.98 25.62
C ARG A 159 37.43 47.16 26.38
N ILE A 160 37.13 45.96 25.92
CA ILE A 160 36.01 45.17 26.47
C ILE A 160 36.47 44.10 27.48
N ASP A 161 37.74 43.68 27.41
CA ASP A 161 38.40 42.93 28.49
C ASP A 161 39.90 43.33 28.59
N ARG A 162 40.62 42.81 29.58
CA ARG A 162 42.05 43.07 29.82
C ARG A 162 42.91 42.86 28.58
N ASN A 163 42.52 42.01 27.63
CA ASN A 163 43.37 41.65 26.50
C ASN A 163 42.79 41.98 25.12
N ILE A 164 41.58 42.57 25.02
CA ILE A 164 40.89 42.75 23.72
C ILE A 164 40.34 44.17 23.58
N ASN A 165 40.77 44.83 22.50
CA ASN A 165 40.25 46.11 22.04
C ASN A 165 39.30 45.90 20.87
N VAL A 166 38.26 46.70 20.81
CA VAL A 166 37.25 46.66 19.75
C VAL A 166 37.08 48.05 19.16
N THR A 167 37.10 48.14 17.83
CA THR A 167 36.82 49.37 17.10
C THR A 167 35.63 49.17 16.19
N TYR A 168 34.61 50.01 16.33
CA TYR A 168 33.43 50.04 15.47
C TYR A 168 33.56 51.14 14.44
N TYR A 169 33.22 50.82 13.20
CA TYR A 169 33.10 51.79 12.10
C TYR A 169 31.65 51.82 11.62
N TYR A 170 31.01 52.98 11.70
CA TYR A 170 29.60 53.17 11.38
C TYR A 170 29.36 54.40 10.52
N LYS A 171 28.20 54.43 9.87
CA LYS A 171 27.79 55.58 9.06
C LYS A 171 27.02 56.54 9.97
N SER A 172 27.54 57.74 10.20
CA SER A 172 26.81 58.76 10.96
C SER A 172 25.67 59.32 10.12
N LEU A 173 24.44 59.22 10.63
CA LEU A 173 23.22 59.75 10.01
C LEU A 173 22.78 61.10 10.60
N GLY A 174 23.56 61.67 11.51
CA GLY A 174 23.51 63.09 11.86
C GLY A 174 22.51 63.50 12.95
N HIS A 175 21.81 62.55 13.59
CA HIS A 175 20.80 62.89 14.61
C HIS A 175 20.97 62.18 15.97
N ASP A 176 21.61 61.00 16.03
CA ASP A 176 21.90 60.31 17.30
C ASP A 176 23.02 59.26 17.09
N ASP A 177 24.25 59.55 17.55
CA ASP A 177 25.39 58.63 17.39
C ASP A 177 25.15 57.31 18.17
N SER A 178 24.23 57.26 19.14
CA SER A 178 23.92 56.04 19.92
C SER A 178 23.21 54.94 19.13
N ASN A 179 22.24 55.30 18.29
CA ASN A 179 21.55 54.35 17.40
C ASN A 179 22.44 53.88 16.24
N ASP A 180 23.36 54.73 15.78
CA ASP A 180 24.28 54.39 14.69
C ASP A 180 25.37 53.38 15.16
N LEU A 181 25.68 53.38 16.47
CA LEU A 181 26.61 52.43 17.11
C LEU A 181 26.06 51.00 17.18
N GLU A 182 24.74 50.82 17.19
CA GLU A 182 24.11 49.49 17.19
C GLU A 182 24.21 48.77 15.83
N LYS A 183 24.55 49.49 14.75
CA LYS A 183 24.60 48.98 13.37
C LYS A 183 25.94 49.27 12.70
N PRO A 184 27.07 48.80 13.25
CA PRO A 184 28.37 49.02 12.65
C PRO A 184 28.46 48.33 11.29
N ARG A 185 29.19 48.93 10.35
CA ARG A 185 29.51 48.32 9.05
C ARG A 185 30.78 47.49 9.10
N ARG A 186 31.65 47.78 10.06
CA ARG A 186 32.88 47.03 10.31
C ARG A 186 33.19 47.04 11.80
N ILE A 187 33.61 45.88 12.29
CA ILE A 187 34.14 45.68 13.65
C ILE A 187 35.59 45.22 13.50
N VAL A 188 36.50 45.80 14.26
CA VAL A 188 37.90 45.36 14.32
C VAL A 188 38.21 44.93 15.74
N LEU A 189 38.63 43.68 15.91
CA LEU A 189 39.04 43.11 17.18
C LEU A 189 40.57 43.00 17.18
N GLU A 190 41.22 43.58 18.18
CA GLU A 190 42.67 43.58 18.35
C GLU A 190 43.02 43.06 19.75
N GLY A 191 43.77 41.96 19.85
CA GLY A 191 44.16 41.42 21.14
C GLY A 191 44.50 39.94 21.17
N VAL A 192 44.44 39.37 22.37
CA VAL A 192 44.79 37.97 22.65
C VAL A 192 43.70 37.28 23.49
N ASP A 193 43.30 36.07 23.09
CA ASP A 193 42.34 35.18 23.78
C ASP A 193 42.80 34.84 25.23
N PRO A 194 41.92 34.79 26.26
CA PRO A 194 42.22 35.35 27.58
C PRO A 194 43.36 34.72 28.39
N LEU A 195 43.87 33.52 28.08
CA LEU A 195 44.87 32.86 28.95
C LEU A 195 46.00 32.10 28.21
N GLY A 196 46.15 32.31 26.89
CA GLY A 196 47.12 31.60 26.04
C GLY A 196 48.57 32.08 26.12
N SER A 197 49.23 31.98 27.28
CA SER A 197 50.66 32.30 27.51
C SER A 197 51.06 33.77 27.26
N ILE A 198 51.97 34.29 28.08
CA ILE A 198 52.52 35.66 28.03
C ILE A 198 53.33 35.93 26.71
N LYS A 199 53.23 35.05 25.71
CA LYS A 199 53.94 35.07 24.43
C LYS A 199 53.05 34.96 23.18
N ALA A 200 51.73 34.99 23.31
CA ALA A 200 50.86 35.08 22.13
C ALA A 200 51.02 36.46 21.47
N LYS A 201 51.17 36.47 20.13
CA LYS A 201 51.20 37.71 19.35
C LYS A 201 49.78 38.30 19.33
N ASP A 202 49.69 39.62 19.41
CA ASP A 202 48.42 40.33 19.19
C ASP A 202 47.85 39.90 17.83
N GLU A 203 46.58 39.50 17.85
CA GLU A 203 45.83 39.13 16.66
C GLU A 203 44.93 40.29 16.27
N LYS A 204 44.76 40.50 14.95
CA LYS A 204 43.83 41.50 14.44
C LYS A 204 42.83 40.88 13.46
N LEU A 205 41.56 40.86 13.87
CA LEU A 205 40.46 40.32 13.09
C LEU A 205 39.51 41.45 12.65
N ILE A 206 39.28 41.54 11.35
CA ILE A 206 38.37 42.51 10.74
C ILE A 206 37.08 41.78 10.36
N ILE A 207 35.95 42.25 10.88
CA ILE A 207 34.61 41.75 10.57
C ILE A 207 33.88 42.81 9.75
N ASP A 208 33.69 42.55 8.46
CA ASP A 208 32.85 43.37 7.59
C ASP A 208 31.42 42.85 7.59
N LEU A 209 30.49 43.65 8.10
CA LEU A 209 29.05 43.34 8.09
C LEU A 209 28.44 43.82 6.76
N HIS A 210 27.81 42.90 6.03
CA HIS A 210 27.15 43.15 4.76
C HIS A 210 25.63 43.17 4.88
N LEU A 211 25.09 42.35 5.78
CA LEU A 211 23.67 42.28 6.10
C LEU A 211 23.50 42.09 7.61
N GLN A 212 22.59 42.88 8.18
CA GLN A 212 22.00 42.68 9.49
C GLN A 212 20.50 42.92 9.30
N LEU A 213 19.72 41.85 9.40
CA LEU A 213 18.28 41.89 9.16
C LEU A 213 17.56 41.20 10.31
N GLU A 214 16.69 41.95 10.98
CA GLU A 214 15.68 41.40 11.88
C GLU A 214 14.41 41.13 11.08
N THR A 215 13.79 39.97 11.30
CA THR A 215 12.63 39.52 10.53
C THR A 215 11.66 38.70 11.39
N TYR A 216 10.38 38.79 11.04
CA TYR A 216 9.34 37.90 11.55
C TYR A 216 9.22 36.59 10.75
N ASP A 217 10.04 36.43 9.69
CA ASP A 217 10.04 35.23 8.88
C ASP A 217 10.48 34.02 9.72
N SER A 218 9.79 32.90 9.48
CA SER A 218 10.06 31.60 10.09
C SER A 218 11.42 31.04 9.61
N LEU A 219 12.43 31.02 10.50
CA LEU A 219 13.78 30.50 10.22
C LEU A 219 14.03 29.11 10.82
N GLU A 220 13.05 28.50 11.50
CA GLU A 220 13.20 27.26 12.28
C GLU A 220 13.80 26.13 11.46
N LYS A 221 13.43 26.03 10.18
CA LYS A 221 13.92 24.96 9.29
C LYS A 221 15.33 25.19 8.76
N LEU A 222 15.89 26.39 8.98
CA LEU A 222 17.24 26.79 8.51
C LEU A 222 18.31 26.63 9.59
N VAL A 223 17.91 26.61 10.87
CA VAL A 223 18.83 26.41 12.00
C VAL A 223 18.94 24.95 12.45
N GLU A 224 18.16 24.05 11.83
CA GLU A 224 18.26 22.62 12.09
C GLU A 224 19.55 22.03 11.53
N VAL A 225 20.03 20.99 12.20
CA VAL A 225 21.26 20.28 11.85
C VAL A 225 21.16 19.69 10.44
N THR A 226 22.19 19.89 9.63
CA THR A 226 22.23 19.34 8.26
C THR A 226 22.12 17.81 8.27
N PRO A 227 21.13 17.22 7.57
CA PRO A 227 20.93 15.78 7.52
C PRO A 227 22.06 15.03 6.80
N GLY A 228 22.20 13.75 7.14
CA GLY A 228 23.07 12.80 6.49
C GLY A 228 24.53 12.83 6.99
N ILE A 229 24.85 13.66 7.99
CA ILE A 229 26.18 13.73 8.60
C ILE A 229 26.28 12.81 9.83
N GLY A 230 25.20 12.67 10.59
CA GLY A 230 25.16 11.90 11.83
C GLY A 230 25.81 12.65 12.99
N CYS A 231 24.98 13.21 13.88
CA CYS A 231 25.44 13.98 15.04
C CYS A 231 25.20 13.25 16.38
N PRO A 232 26.03 13.52 17.41
CA PRO A 232 25.83 12.95 18.75
C PRO A 232 24.51 13.40 19.38
N ILE A 233 24.12 14.66 19.12
CA ILE A 233 22.91 15.33 19.61
C ILE A 233 22.25 16.12 18.47
N TYR A 234 20.93 16.30 18.57
CA TYR A 234 20.12 17.15 17.69
C TYR A 234 19.43 18.21 18.54
N LEU A 235 19.26 19.41 17.99
CA LEU A 235 18.76 20.57 18.73
C LEU A 235 17.24 20.52 18.96
N SER A 236 16.53 19.81 18.09
CA SER A 236 15.08 19.63 18.20
C SER A 236 14.69 18.78 19.43
N LYS A 237 13.60 19.17 20.09
CA LYS A 237 13.01 18.40 21.19
C LYS A 237 12.77 16.95 20.77
N ALA A 238 13.27 16.00 21.57
CA ALA A 238 13.15 14.58 21.29
C ALA A 238 11.70 14.17 20.99
N ARG A 239 11.51 13.41 19.90
CA ARG A 239 10.24 12.81 19.53
C ARG A 239 10.41 11.32 19.28
N PRO A 240 9.44 10.48 19.70
CA PRO A 240 9.49 9.06 19.41
C PRO A 240 9.42 8.82 17.90
N PHE A 241 10.13 7.79 17.43
CA PHE A 241 10.00 7.34 16.05
C PHE A 241 8.57 6.81 15.80
N PRO A 242 7.90 7.20 14.70
CA PRO A 242 6.53 6.78 14.44
C PRO A 242 6.46 5.28 14.14
N LYS A 243 5.49 4.59 14.75
CA LYS A 243 5.32 3.14 14.56
C LYS A 243 4.64 2.84 13.23
N LEU A 244 5.07 1.74 12.61
CA LEU A 244 4.42 1.19 11.42
C LEU A 244 3.08 0.56 11.81
N LYS A 245 1.96 1.01 11.21
CA LYS A 245 0.60 0.55 11.57
C LYS A 245 0.25 -0.83 11.01
N THR A 246 0.91 -1.24 9.93
CA THR A 246 0.57 -2.43 9.16
C THR A 246 1.82 -3.12 8.65
N ARG A 247 1.76 -4.44 8.58
CA ARG A 247 2.80 -5.30 7.99
C ARG A 247 2.48 -5.68 6.53
N ARG A 248 1.54 -4.93 5.91
CA ARG A 248 1.04 -5.11 4.54
C ARG A 248 1.05 -3.77 3.82
N ILE A 249 1.91 -3.62 2.84
CA ILE A 249 2.13 -2.32 2.19
C ILE A 249 2.30 -2.52 0.69
N SER A 250 1.67 -1.65 -0.10
CA SER A 250 2.04 -1.44 -1.51
C SER A 250 2.73 -0.10 -1.67
N MET A 251 3.78 -0.03 -2.47
CA MET A 251 4.49 1.22 -2.74
C MET A 251 5.29 1.15 -4.04
N ILE A 252 5.62 2.32 -4.57
CA ILE A 252 6.60 2.49 -5.64
C ILE A 252 7.83 3.15 -5.03
N ILE A 253 9.00 2.54 -5.23
CA ILE A 253 10.28 3.08 -4.79
C ILE A 253 11.07 3.51 -6.01
N GLN A 254 11.51 4.76 -6.00
CA GLN A 254 12.57 5.21 -6.88
C GLN A 254 13.86 5.27 -6.08
N GLU A 255 14.80 4.36 -6.37
CA GLU A 255 16.11 4.35 -5.76
C GLU A 255 17.12 4.99 -6.71
N THR A 256 17.98 5.87 -6.20
CA THR A 256 19.08 6.45 -6.95
C THR A 256 20.36 6.30 -6.14
N ILE A 257 21.35 5.64 -6.73
CA ILE A 257 22.69 5.48 -6.15
C ILE A 257 23.61 6.45 -6.87
N ASN A 258 24.24 7.34 -6.10
CA ASN A 258 25.24 8.29 -6.57
C ASN A 258 26.57 8.02 -5.85
N GLY A 259 27.64 7.77 -6.60
CA GLY A 259 28.96 7.48 -6.02
C GLY A 259 29.83 6.71 -7.01
N VAL A 260 30.49 5.65 -6.52
CA VAL A 260 31.33 4.75 -7.33
C VAL A 260 30.55 4.10 -8.47
N SER A 261 29.30 3.72 -8.21
CA SER A 261 28.35 3.29 -9.23
C SER A 261 27.19 4.27 -9.28
N LYS A 262 26.75 4.62 -10.50
CA LYS A 262 25.55 5.43 -10.71
C LYS A 262 24.45 4.54 -11.25
N SER A 263 23.34 4.48 -10.54
CA SER A 263 22.15 3.75 -10.99
C SER A 263 20.89 4.45 -10.52
N SER A 264 19.81 4.29 -11.27
CA SER A 264 18.49 4.73 -10.86
C SER A 264 17.49 3.67 -11.29
N THR A 265 16.69 3.19 -10.34
CA THR A 265 15.64 2.21 -10.57
C THR A 265 14.32 2.77 -10.07
N LYS A 266 13.23 2.33 -10.70
CA LYS A 266 11.87 2.62 -10.25
C LYS A 266 11.10 1.31 -10.25
N GLU A 267 10.77 0.86 -9.05
CA GLU A 267 10.27 -0.49 -8.80
C GLU A 267 9.01 -0.42 -7.95
N GLU A 268 8.10 -1.35 -8.20
CA GLU A 268 6.82 -1.43 -7.53
C GLU A 268 6.75 -2.70 -6.70
N PHE A 269 6.28 -2.54 -5.47
CA PHE A 269 6.29 -3.58 -4.45
C PHE A 269 4.92 -3.75 -3.82
N TYR A 270 4.56 -5.01 -3.63
CA TYR A 270 3.43 -5.43 -2.82
C TYR A 270 3.95 -6.41 -1.78
N VAL A 271 3.98 -5.99 -0.53
CA VAL A 271 4.59 -6.74 0.56
C VAL A 271 3.51 -7.14 1.54
N ASN A 272 3.46 -8.43 1.90
CA ASN A 272 2.68 -8.93 3.02
C ASN A 272 3.62 -9.75 3.91
N GLU A 273 4.18 -9.10 4.93
CA GLU A 273 5.12 -9.72 5.87
C GLU A 273 4.41 -10.76 6.75
N ASP A 274 3.13 -10.58 7.08
CA ASP A 274 2.33 -11.57 7.85
C ASP A 274 2.22 -12.91 7.12
N GLU A 275 2.05 -12.88 5.80
CA GLU A 275 1.98 -14.06 4.94
C GLU A 275 3.36 -14.48 4.40
N ALA A 276 4.41 -13.71 4.67
CA ALA A 276 5.77 -13.87 4.12
C ALA A 276 5.80 -13.98 2.59
N ILE A 277 5.07 -13.08 1.90
CA ILE A 277 4.99 -13.02 0.43
C ILE A 277 5.28 -11.62 -0.09
N LEU A 278 5.80 -11.55 -1.31
CA LEU A 278 6.14 -10.29 -1.95
C LEU A 278 5.94 -10.35 -3.47
N ARG A 279 5.39 -9.30 -4.08
CA ARG A 279 5.49 -9.08 -5.52
C ARG A 279 6.41 -7.92 -5.81
N HIS A 280 7.28 -8.13 -6.79
CA HIS A 280 8.21 -7.16 -7.32
C HIS A 280 7.95 -6.99 -8.81
N ILE A 281 7.69 -5.75 -9.21
CA ILE A 281 7.58 -5.34 -10.60
C ILE A 281 8.64 -4.27 -10.87
N SER A 282 9.51 -4.52 -11.83
CA SER A 282 10.55 -3.58 -12.26
C SER A 282 10.45 -3.39 -13.78
N PRO A 283 9.73 -2.34 -14.23
CA PRO A 283 9.51 -2.09 -15.66
C PRO A 283 10.80 -1.95 -16.46
N SER A 284 11.84 -1.37 -15.85
CA SER A 284 13.15 -1.15 -16.48
C SER A 284 13.91 -2.44 -16.75
N SER A 285 13.75 -3.46 -15.90
CA SER A 285 14.40 -4.76 -16.04
C SER A 285 13.50 -5.83 -16.64
N GLY A 286 12.21 -5.51 -16.85
CA GLY A 286 11.20 -6.47 -17.29
C GLY A 286 10.87 -7.53 -16.24
N ILE A 287 11.24 -7.32 -14.97
CA ILE A 287 10.94 -8.26 -13.89
C ILE A 287 9.49 -8.10 -13.46
N ASN A 288 8.78 -9.21 -13.40
CA ASN A 288 7.49 -9.34 -12.73
C ASN A 288 7.50 -10.68 -11.98
N ALA A 289 7.79 -10.62 -10.69
CA ALA A 289 8.00 -11.82 -9.89
C ALA A 289 7.19 -11.78 -8.59
N VAL A 290 6.68 -12.94 -8.21
CA VAL A 290 6.06 -13.20 -6.91
C VAL A 290 6.99 -14.11 -6.11
N TYR A 291 7.28 -13.76 -4.87
CA TYR A 291 8.15 -14.50 -3.97
C TYR A 291 7.35 -15.07 -2.81
N ASP A 292 7.56 -16.35 -2.54
CA ASP A 292 7.05 -17.06 -1.38
C ASP A 292 8.22 -17.39 -0.45
N TYR A 293 8.39 -16.61 0.61
CA TYR A 293 9.48 -16.82 1.55
C TYR A 293 9.20 -18.02 2.47
N ASN A 294 7.95 -18.49 2.59
CA ASN A 294 7.65 -19.70 3.35
C ASN A 294 8.22 -20.93 2.63
N LEU A 295 8.08 -20.99 1.31
CA LEU A 295 8.50 -22.12 0.48
C LEU A 295 9.86 -21.93 -0.21
N GLY A 296 10.45 -20.73 -0.15
CA GLY A 296 11.73 -20.48 -0.80
C GLY A 296 11.61 -20.38 -2.32
N LEU A 297 10.49 -19.85 -2.83
CA LEU A 297 10.15 -19.87 -4.26
C LEU A 297 10.02 -18.48 -4.85
N ALA A 298 10.44 -18.35 -6.11
CA ALA A 298 10.22 -17.22 -6.98
C ALA A 298 9.42 -17.67 -8.21
N TYR A 299 8.23 -17.11 -8.38
CA TYR A 299 7.37 -17.27 -9.55
C TYR A 299 7.61 -16.08 -10.48
N THR A 300 8.27 -16.30 -11.61
CA THR A 300 8.52 -15.25 -12.60
C THR A 300 7.47 -15.31 -13.69
N LEU A 301 6.80 -14.18 -13.94
CA LEU A 301 5.70 -14.03 -14.88
C LEU A 301 6.17 -13.30 -16.13
N LYS A 302 6.13 -13.96 -17.29
CA LYS A 302 6.57 -13.38 -18.57
C LYS A 302 5.69 -13.86 -19.72
N ASP A 303 5.06 -12.93 -20.44
CA ASP A 303 4.34 -13.20 -21.71
C ASP A 303 3.37 -14.41 -21.63
N SER A 304 2.57 -14.49 -20.56
CA SER A 304 1.63 -15.60 -20.26
C SER A 304 2.26 -16.93 -19.88
N LYS A 305 3.58 -16.96 -19.65
CA LYS A 305 4.31 -18.10 -19.09
C LYS A 305 4.76 -17.78 -17.68
N CYS A 306 4.62 -18.76 -16.80
CA CYS A 306 5.18 -18.71 -15.46
C CYS A 306 6.31 -19.73 -15.32
N SER A 307 7.41 -19.32 -14.69
CA SER A 307 8.49 -20.21 -14.29
C SER A 307 8.67 -20.16 -12.78
N ILE A 308 8.78 -21.34 -12.17
CA ILE A 308 9.06 -21.52 -10.75
C ILE A 308 10.57 -21.74 -10.59
N SER A 309 11.18 -21.06 -9.63
CA SER A 309 12.61 -21.15 -9.35
C SER A 309 12.90 -20.93 -7.87
N PRO A 310 14.04 -21.42 -7.35
CA PRO A 310 14.39 -21.23 -5.95
C PRO A 310 14.75 -19.76 -5.67
N LEU A 311 14.38 -19.28 -4.49
CA LEU A 311 14.88 -18.03 -3.93
C LEU A 311 16.37 -18.20 -3.60
N GLY A 312 17.22 -17.33 -4.14
CA GLY A 312 18.65 -17.31 -3.80
C GLY A 312 18.95 -16.55 -2.50
N ASP A 313 20.19 -16.62 -2.03
CA ASP A 313 20.68 -15.86 -0.84
C ASP A 313 20.55 -14.33 -0.99
N LYS A 314 20.40 -13.86 -2.23
CA LYS A 314 20.17 -12.45 -2.59
C LYS A 314 18.68 -12.15 -2.77
N ALA A 315 17.79 -12.99 -2.25
CA ALA A 315 16.37 -12.71 -2.22
C ALA A 315 16.14 -11.32 -1.59
N PRO A 316 15.22 -10.52 -2.15
CA PRO A 316 15.02 -9.17 -1.65
C PRO A 316 14.64 -9.16 -0.15
N TRP A 317 15.27 -8.28 0.63
CA TRP A 317 14.85 -7.85 1.97
C TRP A 317 14.66 -8.95 3.02
N LEU A 318 15.56 -9.93 3.00
CA LEU A 318 15.78 -10.82 4.11
C LEU A 318 16.43 -10.07 5.29
N ASN A 319 15.96 -10.33 6.50
CA ASN A 319 16.70 -9.99 7.72
C ASN A 319 17.85 -10.97 7.97
N GLU A 320 18.64 -10.73 9.02
CA GLU A 320 19.75 -11.61 9.44
C GLU A 320 19.33 -13.07 9.73
N LYS A 321 18.04 -13.30 10.01
CA LYS A 321 17.45 -14.62 10.23
C LYS A 321 16.87 -15.24 8.96
N SER A 322 17.10 -14.63 7.78
CA SER A 322 16.58 -15.07 6.48
C SER A 322 15.05 -15.04 6.39
N HIS A 323 14.39 -14.10 7.06
CA HIS A 323 12.95 -13.86 6.92
C HIS A 323 12.69 -12.52 6.24
N LEU A 324 11.61 -12.43 5.45
CA LEU A 324 11.11 -11.17 4.90
C LEU A 324 10.86 -10.17 6.04
N SER A 325 11.35 -8.93 5.90
CA SER A 325 11.17 -7.90 6.92
C SER A 325 10.95 -6.51 6.33
N LEU A 326 9.80 -5.90 6.63
CA LEU A 326 9.54 -4.51 6.24
C LEU A 326 10.48 -3.54 6.95
N ASP A 327 10.93 -3.86 8.16
CA ASP A 327 11.85 -3.00 8.90
C ASP A 327 13.21 -2.93 8.17
N HIS A 328 13.71 -4.05 7.64
CA HIS A 328 14.94 -4.04 6.83
C HIS A 328 14.70 -3.36 5.48
N PHE A 329 13.52 -3.57 4.88
CA PHE A 329 13.15 -2.96 3.61
C PHE A 329 13.10 -1.44 3.68
N LEU A 330 12.51 -0.89 4.73
CA LEU A 330 12.31 0.55 4.96
C LEU A 330 13.44 1.19 5.78
N TRP A 331 14.50 0.45 6.10
CA TRP A 331 15.65 0.89 6.92
C TRP A 331 15.26 1.36 8.33
N LEU A 332 14.31 0.67 8.96
CA LEU A 332 13.84 0.92 10.31
C LEU A 332 14.62 0.13 11.38
N ASN A 333 15.54 -0.75 10.96
CA ASN A 333 16.30 -1.65 11.82
C ASN A 333 17.48 -0.95 12.55
N VAL A 334 17.41 0.36 12.74
CA VAL A 334 18.48 1.21 13.31
C VAL A 334 17.90 2.18 14.35
N PRO A 335 18.68 2.61 15.37
CA PRO A 335 18.18 3.48 16.43
C PRO A 335 18.04 4.94 15.94
N LEU A 336 16.89 5.23 15.34
CA LEU A 336 16.55 6.52 14.76
C LEU A 336 16.26 7.58 15.83
N LYS A 337 16.96 8.71 15.76
CA LYS A 337 16.76 9.89 16.60
C LYS A 337 16.09 11.00 15.80
N TYR A 338 15.18 11.74 16.43
CA TYR A 338 14.51 12.86 15.77
C TYR A 338 15.50 13.99 15.52
N LEU A 339 15.64 14.40 14.25
CA LEU A 339 16.52 15.49 13.83
C LEU A 339 15.80 16.83 13.92
N GLY A 340 14.55 16.91 13.47
CA GLY A 340 13.79 18.16 13.42
C GLY A 340 12.89 18.30 12.20
N GLN A 341 12.45 19.53 11.92
CA GLN A 341 11.71 19.89 10.71
C GLN A 341 12.62 20.62 9.73
N ILE A 342 12.76 20.09 8.52
CA ILE A 342 13.70 20.59 7.51
C ILE A 342 13.01 20.78 6.16
N TYR A 343 13.66 21.47 5.24
CA TYR A 343 13.29 21.45 3.84
C TYR A 343 13.94 20.25 3.13
N LEU A 344 13.13 19.37 2.53
CA LEU A 344 13.62 18.24 1.72
C LEU A 344 14.37 18.73 0.47
N ASP A 345 13.87 19.81 -0.12
CA ASP A 345 14.56 20.59 -1.15
C ASP A 345 14.28 22.07 -0.88
N TYR A 346 15.35 22.83 -0.63
CA TYR A 346 15.31 24.25 -0.32
C TYR A 346 14.56 25.08 -1.38
N GLN A 347 14.64 24.69 -2.66
CA GLN A 347 13.93 25.40 -3.75
C GLN A 347 12.43 25.13 -3.72
N SER A 348 12.04 23.89 -3.40
CA SER A 348 10.63 23.48 -3.32
C SER A 348 9.92 23.98 -2.06
N LYS A 349 10.68 24.38 -1.03
CA LYS A 349 10.20 24.67 0.33
C LYS A 349 9.31 23.56 0.92
N TYR A 350 9.49 22.32 0.46
CA TYR A 350 8.74 21.17 0.94
C TYR A 350 9.25 20.75 2.32
N VAL A 351 8.42 20.97 3.35
CA VAL A 351 8.79 20.71 4.75
C VAL A 351 8.54 19.25 5.10
N VAL A 352 9.54 18.62 5.72
CA VAL A 352 9.48 17.25 6.21
C VAL A 352 10.02 17.17 7.64
N LYS A 353 9.61 16.13 8.35
CA LYS A 353 10.18 15.74 9.64
C LYS A 353 11.19 14.63 9.41
N ALA A 354 12.40 14.80 9.95
CA ALA A 354 13.51 13.89 9.71
C ALA A 354 13.88 13.11 10.98
N TRP A 355 14.21 11.83 10.80
CA TRP A 355 14.86 11.00 11.80
C TRP A 355 16.16 10.43 11.22
N GLU A 356 17.19 10.33 12.05
CA GLU A 356 18.53 9.96 11.60
C GLU A 356 19.18 8.95 12.57
N ALA A 357 19.92 8.01 11.99
CA ALA A 357 20.72 7.02 12.72
C ALA A 357 22.13 6.94 12.13
N VAL A 358 23.10 6.57 12.97
CA VAL A 358 24.50 6.44 12.59
C VAL A 358 24.99 5.05 12.95
N GLU A 359 25.62 4.39 11.98
CA GLU A 359 26.25 3.08 12.14
C GLU A 359 27.72 3.20 11.71
N TYR A 360 28.62 2.53 12.44
CA TYR A 360 30.05 2.53 12.15
C TYR A 360 30.50 1.15 11.70
N ASN A 361 31.50 1.10 10.81
CA ASN A 361 32.08 -0.14 10.28
C ASN A 361 31.04 -1.10 9.68
N LEU A 362 30.11 -0.56 8.89
CA LEU A 362 29.01 -1.31 8.29
C LEU A 362 29.39 -1.82 6.89
N THR A 363 29.07 -3.08 6.60
CA THR A 363 29.23 -3.65 5.26
C THR A 363 27.89 -3.61 4.51
N LEU A 364 27.84 -2.88 3.40
CA LEU A 364 26.68 -2.83 2.51
C LEU A 364 27.06 -3.37 1.13
N ASN A 365 26.30 -4.34 0.63
CA ASN A 365 26.52 -4.98 -0.68
C ASN A 365 27.96 -5.47 -0.90
N GLY A 366 28.61 -5.96 0.17
CA GLY A 366 29.99 -6.45 0.14
C GLY A 366 31.07 -5.37 0.21
N VAL A 367 30.69 -4.08 0.33
CA VAL A 367 31.62 -2.97 0.53
C VAL A 367 31.56 -2.52 1.98
N GLN A 368 32.73 -2.43 2.63
CA GLN A 368 32.85 -1.94 4.00
C GLN A 368 32.95 -0.42 4.01
N TYR A 369 32.16 0.22 4.87
CA TYR A 369 32.16 1.67 5.09
C TYR A 369 32.48 1.98 6.55
N ASP A 370 33.27 3.01 6.80
CA ASP A 370 33.65 3.41 8.16
C ASP A 370 32.48 4.06 8.91
N LYS A 371 31.60 4.75 8.20
CA LYS A 371 30.40 5.37 8.74
C LYS A 371 29.26 5.37 7.70
N VAL A 372 28.06 4.99 8.13
CA VAL A 372 26.83 5.10 7.35
C VAL A 372 25.81 5.87 8.16
N VAL A 373 25.21 6.88 7.54
CA VAL A 373 24.14 7.69 8.14
C VAL A 373 22.86 7.41 7.38
N THR A 374 21.84 6.91 8.08
CA THR A 374 20.52 6.65 7.52
C THR A 374 19.57 7.74 7.98
N THR A 375 18.94 8.45 7.04
CA THR A 375 17.98 9.53 7.31
C THR A 375 16.63 9.17 6.69
N LEU A 376 15.53 9.26 7.45
CA LEU A 376 14.17 9.01 6.98
C LEU A 376 13.34 10.30 7.06
N TYR A 377 12.60 10.61 5.99
CA TYR A 377 11.80 11.83 5.86
C TYR A 377 10.31 11.50 5.85
N PHE A 378 9.58 12.17 6.72
CA PHE A 378 8.14 12.00 6.89
C PHE A 378 7.38 13.31 6.71
N VAL A 379 6.14 13.20 6.24
CA VAL A 379 5.15 14.29 6.30
C VAL A 379 4.03 13.93 7.25
N ASP A 380 3.36 14.96 7.76
CA ASP A 380 2.17 14.78 8.59
C ASP A 380 1.07 14.05 7.84
N GLY A 381 0.39 13.19 8.58
CA GLY A 381 -0.51 12.19 8.04
C GLY A 381 -1.89 12.16 8.69
N HIS A 382 -2.81 11.41 8.07
CA HIS A 382 -4.16 11.12 8.54
C HIS A 382 -4.29 9.67 9.07
N GLU A 383 -5.49 9.31 9.54
CA GLU A 383 -5.71 8.00 10.18
C GLU A 383 -5.44 6.80 9.26
N SER A 384 -5.55 6.95 7.93
CA SER A 384 -5.33 5.90 6.93
C SER A 384 -3.86 5.57 6.64
N ASP A 385 -2.93 6.25 7.28
CA ASP A 385 -1.53 6.26 6.85
C ASP A 385 -0.73 5.06 7.34
N THR A 386 0.37 4.79 6.64
CA THR A 386 1.23 3.63 6.88
C THR A 386 1.95 3.71 8.24
N PHE A 387 2.25 4.92 8.71
CA PHE A 387 2.83 5.16 10.04
C PHE A 387 1.86 5.96 10.92
N GLU A 388 2.00 5.82 12.24
CA GLU A 388 1.20 6.54 13.24
C GLU A 388 1.31 8.07 13.10
N GLY A 389 0.39 8.67 12.35
CA GLY A 389 0.30 10.12 12.13
C GLY A 389 1.24 10.66 11.05
N TYR A 390 1.87 9.78 10.26
CA TYR A 390 2.88 10.17 9.28
C TYR A 390 2.87 9.32 8.01
N ASN A 391 3.37 9.89 6.91
CA ASN A 391 3.72 9.17 5.68
C ASN A 391 5.22 9.28 5.40
N LEU A 392 5.86 8.15 5.08
CA LEU A 392 7.25 8.11 4.63
C LEU A 392 7.32 8.59 3.17
N VAL A 393 8.09 9.64 2.91
CA VAL A 393 8.20 10.24 1.56
C VAL A 393 9.60 10.08 0.96
N GLY A 394 10.61 9.92 1.80
CA GLY A 394 11.98 9.70 1.33
C GLY A 394 12.87 9.07 2.39
N ALA A 395 14.00 8.55 1.94
CA ALA A 395 15.08 8.08 2.80
C ALA A 395 16.43 8.23 2.11
N ASP A 396 17.48 8.51 2.89
CA ASP A 396 18.85 8.60 2.42
C ASP A 396 19.77 7.68 3.22
N ARG A 397 20.77 7.11 2.55
CA ARG A 397 21.96 6.52 3.17
C ARG A 397 23.20 7.18 2.63
N ASN A 398 23.89 7.92 3.50
CA ASN A 398 25.16 8.54 3.21
C ASN A 398 26.30 7.66 3.74
N CYS A 399 27.14 7.16 2.83
CA CYS A 399 28.22 6.24 3.14
C CYS A 399 29.57 6.94 3.05
N TYR A 400 30.36 6.85 4.11
CA TYR A 400 31.62 7.55 4.28
C TYR A 400 32.79 6.59 4.46
N THR A 401 33.96 7.00 3.97
CA THR A 401 35.26 6.39 4.30
C THR A 401 36.12 7.39 5.07
N ARG A 402 36.97 6.89 5.96
CA ARG A 402 37.90 7.69 6.74
C ARG A 402 39.04 8.19 5.86
N ASN A 403 39.37 9.47 5.99
CA ASN A 403 40.49 10.08 5.26
C ASN A 403 41.78 10.10 6.11
N SER A 404 42.89 10.52 5.50
CA SER A 404 44.22 10.59 6.15
C SER A 404 44.29 11.55 7.34
N LYS A 405 43.36 12.50 7.42
CA LYS A 405 43.23 13.48 8.53
C LYS A 405 42.21 13.02 9.59
N ASN A 406 41.80 11.75 9.57
CA ASN A 406 40.82 11.19 10.49
C ASN A 406 39.40 11.82 10.36
N GLY A 407 39.12 12.50 9.26
CA GLY A 407 37.77 12.97 8.87
C GLY A 407 37.03 11.93 8.03
N TYR A 408 35.79 12.24 7.63
CA TYR A 408 34.94 11.36 6.83
C TYR A 408 34.67 11.95 5.46
N THR A 409 35.07 11.24 4.40
CA THR A 409 34.77 11.61 3.02
C THR A 409 33.53 10.84 2.54
N LEU A 410 32.51 11.55 2.07
CA LEU A 410 31.32 10.95 1.47
C LEU A 410 31.70 10.28 0.15
N VAL A 411 31.49 8.97 0.04
CA VAL A 411 31.86 8.19 -1.16
C VAL A 411 30.64 7.67 -1.93
N GLN A 412 29.50 7.55 -1.27
CA GLN A 412 28.26 7.09 -1.89
C GLN A 412 27.04 7.65 -1.15
N VAL A 413 25.99 7.96 -1.91
CA VAL A 413 24.66 8.33 -1.43
C VAL A 413 23.64 7.41 -2.10
N ILE A 414 22.79 6.78 -1.29
CA ILE A 414 21.63 6.01 -1.76
C ILE A 414 20.38 6.77 -1.35
N ASN A 415 19.67 7.34 -2.32
CA ASN A 415 18.40 8.04 -2.10
C ASN A 415 17.24 7.14 -2.49
N ARG A 416 16.20 7.07 -1.66
CA ARG A 416 14.91 6.45 -1.96
C ARG A 416 13.82 7.48 -1.88
N LYS A 417 13.00 7.55 -2.91
CA LYS A 417 11.73 8.28 -2.90
C LYS A 417 10.59 7.28 -2.91
N PHE A 418 9.65 7.47 -1.99
CA PHE A 418 8.49 6.61 -1.84
C PHE A 418 7.27 7.28 -2.45
N TYR A 419 6.58 6.58 -3.34
CA TYR A 419 5.36 7.04 -3.99
C TYR A 419 4.24 6.02 -3.81
N ASP A 420 3.00 6.51 -3.84
CA ASP A 420 1.77 5.71 -3.76
C ASP A 420 1.78 4.66 -2.63
N THR A 421 2.37 5.02 -1.48
CA THR A 421 2.44 4.15 -0.32
C THR A 421 1.04 3.98 0.27
N LYS A 422 0.54 2.75 0.29
CA LYS A 422 -0.79 2.42 0.82
C LYS A 422 -0.67 1.33 1.88
N ALA A 423 -1.26 1.60 3.03
CA ALA A 423 -1.33 0.68 4.17
C ALA A 423 -2.27 -0.52 3.96
N VAL A 424 -3.07 -0.50 2.89
CA VAL A 424 -4.03 -1.54 2.58
C VAL A 424 -3.86 -1.92 1.11
N ILE A 425 -3.36 -3.12 0.88
CA ILE A 425 -3.63 -3.83 -0.37
C ILE A 425 -5.13 -4.14 -0.32
N LEU A 426 -5.96 -3.29 -0.93
CA LEU A 426 -7.40 -3.54 -1.01
C LEU A 426 -7.62 -4.83 -1.78
N ASP A 427 -8.42 -5.75 -1.23
CA ASP A 427 -8.48 -7.13 -1.72
C ASP A 427 -9.21 -7.33 -3.06
N THR A 428 -9.66 -6.25 -3.71
CA THR A 428 -9.91 -6.28 -5.16
C THR A 428 -8.64 -6.63 -5.94
N ASP A 429 -7.48 -6.44 -5.29
CA ASP A 429 -6.18 -6.53 -5.89
C ASP A 429 -5.40 -7.79 -5.48
N SER A 430 -5.57 -8.47 -4.33
CA SER A 430 -4.59 -9.54 -3.96
C SER A 430 -4.47 -10.71 -4.94
N THR A 431 -5.57 -11.24 -5.48
CA THR A 431 -5.53 -12.29 -6.53
C THR A 431 -5.03 -11.74 -7.87
N GLY A 432 -5.36 -10.49 -8.23
CA GLY A 432 -4.80 -9.82 -9.42
C GLY A 432 -3.35 -9.33 -9.24
N LYS A 433 -2.92 -9.13 -7.99
CA LYS A 433 -1.57 -8.73 -7.60
C LYS A 433 -0.69 -9.93 -7.37
N PHE A 434 -1.22 -11.12 -7.13
CA PHE A 434 -0.45 -12.36 -7.07
C PHE A 434 -1.02 -13.42 -8.04
N PRO A 435 -1.01 -13.17 -9.36
CA PRO A 435 -1.61 -14.07 -10.34
C PRO A 435 -0.70 -15.30 -10.55
N LEU A 436 -1.05 -16.42 -9.93
CA LEU A 436 -0.30 -17.69 -10.05
C LEU A 436 -1.08 -18.77 -10.81
N ASP A 437 -2.26 -18.45 -11.33
CA ASP A 437 -3.07 -19.32 -12.15
C ASP A 437 -2.32 -19.80 -13.41
N GLN A 438 -1.48 -18.94 -13.98
CA GLN A 438 -0.62 -19.25 -15.14
C GLN A 438 0.51 -20.25 -14.82
N CYS A 439 0.90 -20.40 -13.55
CA CYS A 439 1.91 -21.37 -13.11
C CYS A 439 1.37 -22.80 -13.03
N PHE A 440 0.04 -22.92 -12.97
CA PHE A 440 -0.67 -24.19 -12.84
C PHE A 440 -1.79 -24.24 -13.89
N PRO A 441 -1.47 -24.30 -15.20
CA PRO A 441 -2.50 -24.21 -16.25
C PRO A 441 -3.43 -25.43 -16.29
N ASP A 442 -2.93 -26.61 -15.90
CA ASP A 442 -3.66 -27.87 -16.00
C ASP A 442 -4.83 -27.95 -15.01
N LEU A 443 -6.02 -28.39 -15.47
CA LEU A 443 -7.17 -28.60 -14.59
C LEU A 443 -6.89 -29.64 -13.49
N ASN A 444 -6.08 -30.65 -13.80
CA ASN A 444 -5.68 -31.67 -12.83
C ASN A 444 -4.74 -31.14 -11.73
N SER A 445 -4.16 -29.96 -11.94
CA SER A 445 -3.33 -29.26 -10.96
C SER A 445 -4.14 -28.33 -10.05
N LYS A 446 -5.48 -28.39 -10.11
CA LYS A 446 -6.38 -27.56 -9.31
C LYS A 446 -7.44 -28.41 -8.61
N VAL A 447 -7.86 -27.96 -7.44
CA VAL A 447 -9.04 -28.48 -6.74
C VAL A 447 -9.88 -27.30 -6.29
N THR A 448 -11.18 -27.35 -6.56
CA THR A 448 -12.13 -26.33 -6.10
C THR A 448 -13.01 -26.93 -5.02
N LEU A 449 -13.03 -26.29 -3.86
CA LEU A 449 -13.84 -26.69 -2.72
C LEU A 449 -14.99 -25.71 -2.51
N ALA A 450 -16.21 -26.20 -2.40
CA ALA A 450 -17.38 -25.42 -2.03
C ALA A 450 -17.67 -25.59 -0.53
N TYR A 451 -17.56 -24.49 0.23
CA TYR A 451 -17.88 -24.43 1.65
C TYR A 451 -19.28 -23.85 1.83
N HIS A 452 -20.19 -24.63 2.40
CA HIS A 452 -21.55 -24.18 2.72
C HIS A 452 -21.59 -23.65 4.16
N LEU A 453 -21.84 -22.36 4.31
CA LEU A 453 -21.86 -21.66 5.59
C LEU A 453 -23.29 -21.31 5.99
N LYS A 454 -23.69 -21.68 7.21
CA LYS A 454 -24.94 -21.23 7.84
C LYS A 454 -24.67 -20.14 8.85
N TYR A 455 -25.58 -19.18 8.93
CA TYR A 455 -25.62 -18.19 9.99
C TYR A 455 -25.97 -18.82 11.34
N ILE A 456 -25.35 -18.33 12.41
CA ILE A 456 -25.71 -18.66 13.80
C ILE A 456 -26.63 -17.57 14.40
N GLU A 457 -26.46 -16.28 14.04
CA GLU A 457 -27.32 -15.16 14.46
C GLU A 457 -27.59 -14.14 13.33
N LYS A 458 -28.61 -13.27 13.52
CA LYS A 458 -29.17 -12.32 12.52
C LYS A 458 -28.12 -11.28 12.10
N VAL A 459 -27.90 -11.07 10.80
CA VAL A 459 -26.86 -10.14 10.29
C VAL A 459 -27.46 -8.87 9.68
N GLU A 460 -26.93 -7.71 10.09
CA GLU A 460 -26.89 -6.49 9.28
C GLU A 460 -25.93 -6.69 8.08
N ARG A 461 -26.45 -6.61 6.84
CA ARG A 461 -25.74 -6.54 5.55
C ARG A 461 -24.29 -7.08 5.53
N THR A 462 -24.10 -8.41 5.43
CA THR A 462 -22.76 -9.02 5.24
C THR A 462 -22.09 -8.60 3.93
N GLU A 463 -22.88 -8.25 2.91
CA GLU A 463 -22.40 -7.82 1.59
C GLU A 463 -21.54 -6.55 1.66
N SER A 464 -21.80 -5.62 2.59
CA SER A 464 -21.04 -4.38 2.71
C SER A 464 -19.62 -4.57 3.26
N PHE A 465 -19.28 -5.78 3.75
CA PHE A 465 -17.98 -6.12 4.32
C PHE A 465 -17.29 -7.31 3.62
N LEU A 466 -17.71 -7.64 2.39
CA LEU A 466 -17.20 -8.78 1.60
C LEU A 466 -15.66 -8.88 1.55
N TYR A 467 -14.96 -7.75 1.54
CA TYR A 467 -13.50 -7.71 1.50
C TYR A 467 -12.84 -8.22 2.79
N GLN A 468 -13.30 -7.74 3.95
CA GLN A 468 -12.83 -8.24 5.25
C GLN A 468 -13.21 -9.71 5.45
N PHE A 469 -14.38 -10.08 4.91
CA PHE A 469 -14.89 -11.44 4.92
C PHE A 469 -13.96 -12.41 4.18
N ARG A 470 -13.53 -12.06 2.96
CA ARG A 470 -12.60 -12.88 2.16
C ARG A 470 -11.28 -13.14 2.88
N GLN A 471 -10.66 -12.10 3.41
CA GLN A 471 -9.37 -12.20 4.11
C GLN A 471 -9.46 -13.06 5.37
N ASN A 472 -10.46 -12.80 6.22
CA ASN A 472 -10.66 -13.59 7.43
C ASN A 472 -10.94 -15.05 7.08
N PHE A 473 -11.73 -15.31 6.02
CA PHE A 473 -11.99 -16.67 5.56
C PHE A 473 -10.72 -17.37 5.07
N LYS A 474 -9.92 -16.73 4.22
CA LYS A 474 -8.62 -17.26 3.74
C LYS A 474 -7.72 -17.61 4.92
N ASN A 475 -7.55 -16.70 5.88
CA ASN A 475 -6.71 -16.94 7.05
C ASN A 475 -7.20 -18.14 7.88
N GLN A 476 -8.52 -18.26 8.08
CA GLN A 476 -9.10 -19.33 8.88
C GLN A 476 -8.97 -20.72 8.22
N ILE A 477 -9.10 -20.83 6.90
CA ILE A 477 -8.89 -22.12 6.21
C ILE A 477 -7.41 -22.50 6.15
N LEU A 478 -6.49 -21.52 6.19
CA LEU A 478 -5.05 -21.75 6.15
C LEU A 478 -4.41 -21.94 7.53
N ILE A 479 -4.92 -21.33 8.61
CA ILE A 479 -4.25 -21.28 9.93
C ILE A 479 -3.87 -22.67 10.49
N ASN A 480 -4.71 -23.67 10.21
CA ASN A 480 -4.54 -25.04 10.69
C ASN A 480 -3.91 -25.98 9.64
N HIS A 481 -3.58 -25.47 8.45
CA HIS A 481 -3.08 -26.26 7.34
C HIS A 481 -1.75 -25.69 6.86
N LYS A 482 -0.79 -26.57 6.60
CA LYS A 482 0.50 -26.19 6.01
C LYS A 482 0.30 -26.03 4.51
N ILE A 483 -0.38 -24.96 4.12
CA ILE A 483 -0.66 -24.58 2.74
C ILE A 483 -0.14 -23.14 2.56
N SER A 484 0.67 -22.91 1.52
CA SER A 484 1.10 -21.56 1.17
C SER A 484 -0.11 -20.68 0.81
N PRO A 485 -0.18 -19.42 1.30
CA PRO A 485 -1.24 -18.48 0.93
C PRO A 485 -1.36 -18.22 -0.57
N LEU A 486 -0.29 -18.41 -1.32
CA LEU A 486 -0.21 -18.24 -2.77
C LEU A 486 -0.85 -19.39 -3.56
N ARG A 487 -1.04 -20.55 -2.93
CA ARG A 487 -1.75 -21.67 -3.56
C ARG A 487 -3.27 -21.49 -3.57
N VAL A 488 -3.79 -20.49 -2.87
CA VAL A 488 -5.21 -20.10 -2.96
C VAL A 488 -5.37 -19.19 -4.17
N LEU A 489 -5.74 -19.76 -5.31
CA LEU A 489 -5.86 -19.03 -6.58
C LEU A 489 -7.09 -18.10 -6.61
N ASN A 490 -8.18 -18.53 -5.97
CA ASN A 490 -9.43 -17.78 -6.00
C ASN A 490 -10.33 -18.09 -4.80
N ILE A 491 -11.11 -17.08 -4.36
CA ILE A 491 -12.16 -17.20 -3.34
C ILE A 491 -13.39 -16.40 -3.80
N ASP A 492 -14.42 -17.13 -4.20
CA ASP A 492 -15.70 -16.57 -4.64
C ASP A 492 -16.82 -16.85 -3.64
N PHE A 493 -17.65 -15.84 -3.39
CA PHE A 493 -18.79 -15.92 -2.47
C PHE A 493 -20.08 -15.85 -3.25
N VAL A 494 -20.97 -16.81 -2.99
CA VAL A 494 -22.35 -16.81 -3.48
C VAL A 494 -23.26 -16.70 -2.26
N PHE A 495 -23.90 -15.54 -2.14
CA PHE A 495 -24.84 -15.25 -1.06
C PHE A 495 -26.23 -15.71 -1.45
N ASN A 496 -26.85 -16.56 -0.62
CA ASN A 496 -28.26 -16.88 -0.71
C ASN A 496 -28.99 -16.33 0.52
N SER A 497 -30.33 -16.42 0.51
CA SER A 497 -31.18 -15.89 1.58
C SER A 497 -30.97 -16.55 2.96
N LYS A 498 -30.33 -17.73 3.04
CA LYS A 498 -30.16 -18.51 4.29
C LYS A 498 -28.77 -19.09 4.50
N ASP A 499 -27.91 -19.09 3.49
CA ASP A 499 -26.56 -19.64 3.53
C ASP A 499 -25.63 -18.88 2.58
N ILE A 500 -24.33 -19.04 2.80
CA ILE A 500 -23.28 -18.55 1.90
C ILE A 500 -22.53 -19.76 1.39
N VAL A 501 -22.35 -19.85 0.07
CA VAL A 501 -21.45 -20.84 -0.53
C VAL A 501 -20.16 -20.13 -0.92
N VAL A 502 -19.04 -20.62 -0.39
CA VAL A 502 -17.71 -20.09 -0.70
C VAL A 502 -16.96 -21.09 -1.56
N TYR A 503 -16.60 -20.70 -2.77
CA TYR A 503 -15.78 -21.50 -3.67
C TYR A 503 -14.33 -21.09 -3.51
N VAL A 504 -13.48 -22.02 -3.09
CA VAL A 504 -12.04 -21.82 -2.94
C VAL A 504 -11.31 -22.71 -3.93
N THR A 505 -10.50 -22.12 -4.79
CA THR A 505 -9.64 -22.86 -5.73
C THR A 505 -8.24 -22.93 -5.18
N PHE A 506 -7.71 -24.15 -5.01
CA PHE A 506 -6.33 -24.41 -4.63
C PHE A 506 -5.52 -24.93 -5.82
N SER A 507 -4.27 -24.52 -5.94
CA SER A 507 -3.30 -25.07 -6.90
C SER A 507 -2.53 -26.25 -6.31
N ASP A 508 -1.84 -26.99 -7.17
CA ASP A 508 -0.94 -28.06 -6.75
C ASP A 508 0.26 -27.55 -5.96
N THR A 509 0.91 -28.47 -5.27
CA THR A 509 2.12 -28.19 -4.49
C THR A 509 3.32 -28.07 -5.44
N PRO A 510 4.12 -26.99 -5.33
CA PRO A 510 5.41 -26.92 -6.02
C PRO A 510 6.30 -28.11 -5.64
N LYS A 511 7.18 -28.57 -6.54
CA LYS A 511 8.07 -29.67 -6.19
C LYS A 511 9.16 -29.18 -5.24
N ILE A 512 9.59 -30.05 -4.33
CA ILE A 512 10.67 -29.72 -3.37
C ILE A 512 11.97 -29.33 -4.09
N GLU A 513 12.24 -29.90 -5.27
CA GLU A 513 13.39 -29.57 -6.10
C GLU A 513 13.34 -28.15 -6.68
N ASP A 514 12.14 -27.60 -6.92
CA ASP A 514 11.97 -26.24 -7.45
C ASP A 514 12.30 -25.17 -6.38
N SER A 515 12.20 -25.53 -5.11
CA SER A 515 12.54 -24.68 -3.95
C SER A 515 14.02 -24.67 -3.61
N LEU A 516 14.84 -25.52 -4.26
CA LEU A 516 16.24 -25.72 -3.89
C LEU A 516 17.17 -25.40 -5.05
N LYS A 517 18.25 -24.67 -4.75
CA LYS A 517 19.31 -24.45 -5.73
C LYS A 517 20.15 -25.71 -5.84
N LYS A 518 20.13 -26.33 -7.02
CA LYS A 518 20.89 -27.56 -7.31
C LYS A 518 22.21 -27.25 -8.02
N GLU A 519 23.30 -27.80 -7.49
CA GLU A 519 24.63 -27.79 -8.11
C GLU A 519 25.18 -29.22 -8.21
N LYS A 520 25.96 -29.52 -9.25
CA LYS A 520 26.67 -30.79 -9.39
C LYS A 520 28.15 -30.59 -9.13
N MET A 521 28.73 -31.42 -8.28
CA MET A 521 30.14 -31.31 -7.89
C MET A 521 30.73 -32.68 -7.56
N THR A 522 32.02 -32.86 -7.81
CA THR A 522 32.76 -34.05 -7.37
C THR A 522 33.39 -33.79 -6.00
N ILE A 523 32.89 -34.46 -4.95
CA ILE A 523 33.24 -34.14 -3.55
C ILE A 523 34.21 -35.16 -2.98
N ASN A 524 35.20 -34.69 -2.22
CA ASN A 524 36.17 -35.55 -1.53
C ASN A 524 35.48 -36.53 -0.55
N SER A 525 35.79 -37.83 -0.66
CA SER A 525 35.17 -38.87 0.16
C SER A 525 35.51 -38.78 1.65
N ASN A 526 36.70 -38.30 2.02
CA ASN A 526 37.08 -38.10 3.43
C ASN A 526 36.37 -36.90 4.04
N TYR A 527 36.04 -35.88 3.25
CA TYR A 527 35.21 -34.76 3.69
C TYR A 527 33.79 -35.25 4.07
N LEU A 528 33.18 -36.10 3.23
CA LEU A 528 31.82 -36.61 3.46
C LEU A 528 31.68 -37.49 4.71
N LYS A 529 32.75 -38.18 5.14
CA LYS A 529 32.76 -39.01 6.36
C LYS A 529 32.48 -38.23 7.65
N LYS A 530 32.57 -36.90 7.62
CA LYS A 530 32.27 -36.03 8.77
C LYS A 530 30.78 -35.89 9.06
N PHE A 531 29.92 -36.23 8.09
CA PHE A 531 28.49 -36.00 8.18
C PHE A 531 27.70 -37.30 8.38
N ALA A 532 26.51 -37.19 8.95
CA ALA A 532 25.56 -38.29 9.01
C ALA A 532 25.19 -38.75 7.59
N THR A 533 25.13 -40.07 7.37
CA THR A 533 24.88 -40.67 6.06
C THR A 533 23.68 -41.62 6.10
N TYR A 534 22.88 -41.57 5.04
CA TYR A 534 21.71 -42.42 4.83
C TYR A 534 21.73 -42.95 3.39
N SER A 535 21.11 -44.10 3.13
CA SER A 535 21.07 -44.68 1.77
C SER A 535 19.68 -44.50 1.17
N PHE A 536 19.61 -43.96 -0.04
CA PHE A 536 18.37 -43.76 -0.81
C PHE A 536 18.63 -44.06 -2.28
N GLU A 537 17.59 -44.47 -3.00
CA GLU A 537 17.70 -44.84 -4.41
C GLU A 537 17.60 -43.62 -5.34
N SER A 538 17.04 -42.52 -4.84
CA SER A 538 16.88 -41.28 -5.60
C SER A 538 17.17 -40.02 -4.79
N GLU A 539 17.49 -38.94 -5.51
CA GLU A 539 17.63 -37.59 -4.95
C GLU A 539 16.35 -37.13 -4.23
N ASN A 540 15.18 -37.42 -4.80
CA ASN A 540 13.90 -36.99 -4.25
C ASN A 540 13.58 -37.68 -2.92
N GLU A 541 13.89 -38.97 -2.78
CA GLU A 541 13.77 -39.69 -1.50
C GLU A 541 14.69 -39.11 -0.43
N CYS A 542 15.94 -38.80 -0.81
CA CYS A 542 16.89 -38.12 0.06
C CYS A 542 16.33 -36.78 0.54
N LEU A 543 15.80 -35.94 -0.36
CA LEU A 543 15.21 -34.65 -0.02
C LEU A 543 13.99 -34.78 0.88
N GLN A 544 13.06 -35.70 0.59
CA GLN A 544 11.88 -35.94 1.42
C GLN A 544 12.25 -36.45 2.83
N PHE A 545 13.26 -37.32 2.93
CA PHE A 545 13.74 -37.77 4.22
C PHE A 545 14.35 -36.63 5.04
N GLN A 546 15.20 -35.81 4.42
CA GLN A 546 15.80 -34.66 5.09
C GLN A 546 14.74 -33.59 5.43
N GLY A 547 13.72 -33.41 4.59
CA GLY A 547 12.61 -32.50 4.85
C GLY A 547 11.80 -32.87 6.09
N LYS A 548 11.66 -34.15 6.43
CA LYS A 548 10.97 -34.56 7.66
C LYS A 548 11.73 -34.24 8.95
N MET A 549 13.02 -33.98 8.86
CA MET A 549 13.86 -33.71 10.03
C MET A 549 13.57 -32.31 10.60
N ILE A 550 13.51 -32.22 11.93
CA ILE A 550 13.41 -30.94 12.64
C ILE A 550 14.83 -30.41 12.87
N GLY A 551 15.13 -29.22 12.34
CA GLY A 551 16.42 -28.56 12.54
C GLY A 551 16.83 -27.69 11.35
N LYS A 552 17.88 -26.88 11.54
CA LYS A 552 18.45 -26.07 10.46
C LYS A 552 19.28 -26.96 9.54
N ILE A 553 18.87 -27.04 8.28
CA ILE A 553 19.60 -27.72 7.22
C ILE A 553 19.99 -26.63 6.23
N ARG A 554 21.30 -26.42 6.04
CA ARG A 554 21.82 -25.46 5.06
C ARG A 554 22.04 -26.11 3.70
N LYS A 555 22.50 -27.37 3.69
CA LYS A 555 22.71 -28.14 2.45
C LYS A 555 22.34 -29.60 2.60
N VAL A 556 21.78 -30.17 1.53
CA VAL A 556 21.59 -31.62 1.36
C VAL A 556 22.50 -32.09 0.23
N ILE A 557 23.22 -33.19 0.43
CA ILE A 557 24.13 -33.73 -0.57
C ILE A 557 23.71 -35.16 -0.90
N TYR A 558 23.49 -35.44 -2.16
CA TYR A 558 23.23 -36.79 -2.68
C TYR A 558 24.37 -37.23 -3.59
N CYS A 559 25.07 -38.30 -3.24
CA CYS A 559 26.24 -38.80 -3.96
C CYS A 559 26.00 -40.18 -4.55
N ASN A 560 26.31 -40.33 -5.84
CA ASN A 560 26.36 -41.65 -6.48
C ASN A 560 27.71 -42.30 -6.20
N ILE A 561 27.69 -43.42 -5.48
CA ILE A 561 28.91 -44.15 -5.10
C ILE A 561 29.11 -45.34 -6.05
N PRO A 562 30.24 -45.41 -6.79
CA PRO A 562 30.52 -46.54 -7.66
C PRO A 562 30.51 -47.88 -6.88
N GLY A 563 29.71 -48.84 -7.34
CA GLY A 563 29.63 -50.17 -6.74
C GLY A 563 28.91 -50.26 -5.39
N SER A 564 28.19 -49.21 -4.97
CA SER A 564 27.42 -49.20 -3.72
C SER A 564 26.09 -48.44 -3.88
N SER A 565 25.25 -48.46 -2.84
CA SER A 565 24.05 -47.62 -2.80
C SER A 565 24.42 -46.15 -2.67
N SER A 566 23.69 -45.29 -3.38
CA SER A 566 23.83 -43.85 -3.29
C SER A 566 23.59 -43.36 -1.86
N LYS A 567 24.32 -42.32 -1.47
CA LYS A 567 24.34 -41.80 -0.11
C LYS A 567 23.81 -40.37 -0.04
N CYS A 568 23.07 -40.10 1.02
CA CYS A 568 22.48 -38.82 1.34
C CYS A 568 23.14 -38.27 2.62
N TYR A 569 23.59 -37.03 2.58
CA TYR A 569 24.24 -36.32 3.68
C TYR A 569 23.53 -34.99 3.93
N ARG A 570 23.66 -34.49 5.16
CA ARG A 570 23.14 -33.17 5.55
C ARG A 570 24.24 -32.31 6.17
N ILE A 571 24.16 -31.02 5.92
CA ILE A 571 25.03 -30.01 6.51
C ILE A 571 24.14 -28.99 7.24
N GLU A 572 24.39 -28.82 8.54
CA GLU A 572 23.58 -27.98 9.43
C GLU A 572 24.12 -26.55 9.57
N LYS A 573 25.41 -26.34 9.27
CA LYS A 573 26.09 -25.04 9.36
C LYS A 573 26.84 -24.75 8.08
N GLU A 574 27.07 -23.48 7.79
CA GLU A 574 27.85 -23.08 6.63
C GLU A 574 29.24 -23.72 6.68
N ASP A 575 29.53 -24.59 5.70
CA ASP A 575 30.81 -25.29 5.60
C ASP A 575 31.27 -25.28 4.14
N LYS A 576 32.57 -25.08 3.95
CA LYS A 576 33.16 -25.03 2.62
C LYS A 576 33.34 -26.45 2.12
N ILE A 577 32.54 -26.83 1.13
CA ILE A 577 32.63 -28.14 0.48
C ILE A 577 34.01 -28.30 -0.17
N ILE A 578 34.68 -29.42 0.11
CA ILE A 578 35.99 -29.74 -0.45
C ILE A 578 35.79 -30.54 -1.75
N GLU A 579 36.00 -29.87 -2.87
CA GLU A 579 35.96 -30.46 -4.22
C GLU A 579 37.20 -31.34 -4.47
N ASP A 580 36.99 -32.51 -5.07
CA ASP A 580 38.05 -33.41 -5.54
C ASP A 580 37.67 -33.98 -6.91
N LYS A 581 38.14 -33.31 -7.97
CA LYS A 581 37.78 -33.63 -9.36
C LYS A 581 38.33 -34.97 -9.85
N ILE A 582 39.30 -35.56 -9.15
CA ILE A 582 40.02 -36.76 -9.62
C ILE A 582 39.51 -38.01 -8.89
N ASN A 583 39.40 -37.96 -7.55
CA ASN A 583 39.10 -39.14 -6.72
C ASN A 583 37.80 -39.01 -5.90
N GLY A 584 37.04 -37.93 -6.09
CA GLY A 584 35.80 -37.70 -5.35
C GLY A 584 34.58 -38.45 -5.91
N TYR A 585 33.46 -38.34 -5.20
CA TYR A 585 32.17 -38.86 -5.65
C TYR A 585 31.37 -37.79 -6.39
N ASN A 586 30.67 -38.19 -7.45
CA ASN A 586 29.78 -37.28 -8.17
C ASN A 586 28.50 -37.07 -7.34
N CYS A 587 28.27 -35.84 -6.92
CA CYS A 587 27.19 -35.48 -6.00
C CYS A 587 26.34 -34.33 -6.54
N SER A 588 25.04 -34.40 -6.25
CA SER A 588 24.10 -33.29 -6.33
C SER A 588 24.03 -32.60 -4.97
N ILE A 589 24.30 -31.31 -4.94
CA ILE A 589 24.23 -30.45 -3.75
C ILE A 589 22.97 -29.60 -3.90
N PHE A 590 22.17 -29.57 -2.85
CA PHE A 590 20.96 -28.75 -2.76
C PHE A 590 21.13 -27.73 -1.65
N ASP A 591 21.17 -26.45 -1.99
CA ASP A 591 21.21 -25.36 -1.01
C ASP A 591 19.80 -25.02 -0.51
N VAL A 592 19.70 -24.82 0.81
CA VAL A 592 18.46 -24.47 1.53
C VAL A 592 18.69 -23.11 2.24
N PRO A 593 18.62 -21.99 1.51
CA PRO A 593 19.10 -20.71 2.03
C PRO A 593 18.23 -20.13 3.16
N LEU A 594 16.93 -20.45 3.16
CA LEU A 594 15.95 -19.94 4.14
C LEU A 594 15.68 -20.90 5.32
N ASP A 595 16.50 -21.95 5.50
CA ASP A 595 16.32 -22.98 6.54
C ASP A 595 14.90 -23.61 6.54
N ASN A 596 14.20 -23.62 5.41
CA ASN A 596 12.76 -23.91 5.31
C ASN A 596 12.44 -25.29 4.71
N LEU A 597 13.42 -26.18 4.54
CA LEU A 597 13.22 -27.53 3.97
C LEU A 597 12.10 -28.31 4.69
N ASN A 598 12.02 -28.20 6.02
CA ASN A 598 10.96 -28.83 6.79
C ASN A 598 9.58 -28.23 6.53
N ARG A 599 9.50 -26.91 6.33
CA ARG A 599 8.25 -26.24 5.96
C ARG A 599 7.79 -26.68 4.57
N ILE A 600 8.71 -26.87 3.62
CA ILE A 600 8.41 -27.33 2.27
C ILE A 600 7.87 -28.77 2.29
N ASP A 601 8.49 -29.68 3.04
CA ASP A 601 8.01 -31.08 3.14
C ASP A 601 6.63 -31.19 3.79
N GLN A 602 6.30 -30.29 4.72
CA GLN A 602 4.97 -30.22 5.35
C GLN A 602 3.88 -29.68 4.42
N GLU A 603 4.23 -29.14 3.25
CA GLU A 603 3.27 -28.53 2.33
C GLU A 603 2.25 -29.55 1.81
N LEU A 604 0.97 -29.29 2.03
CA LEU A 604 -0.08 -30.28 1.81
C LEU A 604 -0.32 -30.55 0.32
N GLN A 605 -0.21 -31.80 -0.13
CA GLN A 605 -0.43 -32.16 -1.53
C GLN A 605 -1.88 -31.90 -1.97
N LEU A 606 -2.11 -31.57 -3.24
CA LEU A 606 -3.44 -31.25 -3.78
C LEU A 606 -4.51 -32.28 -3.42
N LYS A 607 -4.20 -33.57 -3.62
CA LYS A 607 -5.09 -34.70 -3.30
C LYS A 607 -5.47 -34.82 -1.81
N GLN A 608 -4.67 -34.24 -0.92
CA GLN A 608 -4.86 -34.29 0.53
C GLN A 608 -5.65 -33.09 1.06
N ILE A 609 -5.80 -32.01 0.29
CA ILE A 609 -6.51 -30.80 0.73
C ILE A 609 -7.95 -31.13 1.15
N TYR A 610 -8.75 -31.72 0.27
CA TYR A 610 -10.15 -32.03 0.56
C TYR A 610 -10.34 -32.95 1.79
N PRO A 611 -9.66 -34.11 1.90
CA PRO A 611 -9.74 -34.95 3.09
C PRO A 611 -9.36 -34.23 4.39
N GLN A 612 -8.34 -33.37 4.36
CA GLN A 612 -7.92 -32.62 5.56
C GLN A 612 -8.95 -31.55 5.95
N MET A 613 -9.52 -30.83 4.98
CA MET A 613 -10.53 -29.80 5.22
C MET A 613 -11.80 -30.37 5.87
N ILE A 614 -12.17 -31.61 5.55
CA ILE A 614 -13.29 -32.31 6.21
C ILE A 614 -12.87 -32.85 7.58
N LYS A 615 -11.69 -33.47 7.68
CA LYS A 615 -11.25 -34.18 8.91
C LYS A 615 -10.96 -33.23 10.07
N LYS A 616 -10.47 -32.01 9.81
CA LYS A 616 -10.03 -31.06 10.86
C LYS A 616 -11.13 -30.22 11.52
N ASN A 617 -12.43 -30.53 11.33
CA ASN A 617 -13.52 -29.97 12.12
C ASN A 617 -13.50 -28.42 12.24
N ILE A 618 -13.32 -27.69 11.14
CA ILE A 618 -13.67 -26.25 11.14
C ILE A 618 -15.20 -26.18 11.24
N LYS A 619 -15.74 -26.30 12.45
CA LYS A 619 -17.18 -26.34 12.71
C LYS A 619 -17.80 -24.96 12.57
N SER A 620 -17.02 -23.94 12.87
CA SER A 620 -17.42 -22.55 12.73
C SER A 620 -16.25 -21.66 12.33
N ILE A 621 -16.55 -20.59 11.62
CA ILE A 621 -15.61 -19.54 11.25
C ILE A 621 -16.17 -18.21 11.77
N GLU A 622 -15.36 -17.49 12.53
CA GLU A 622 -15.65 -16.10 12.88
C GLU A 622 -15.19 -15.20 11.75
N LEU A 623 -16.11 -14.40 11.23
CA LEU A 623 -15.88 -13.48 10.13
C LEU A 623 -16.45 -12.12 10.54
N ALA A 624 -15.54 -11.18 10.81
CA ALA A 624 -15.87 -9.90 11.44
C ALA A 624 -16.58 -10.10 12.80
N LYS A 625 -17.77 -9.54 13.01
CA LYS A 625 -18.56 -9.69 14.25
C LYS A 625 -19.50 -10.91 14.24
N ASN A 626 -19.46 -11.75 13.21
CA ASN A 626 -20.44 -12.81 13.00
C ASN A 626 -19.78 -14.19 13.00
N THR A 627 -20.48 -15.17 13.54
CA THR A 627 -20.03 -16.57 13.55
C THR A 627 -20.84 -17.39 12.55
N PHE A 628 -20.14 -18.09 11.66
CA PHE A 628 -20.72 -18.95 10.64
C PHE A 628 -20.44 -20.41 10.97
N LYS A 629 -21.43 -21.28 10.83
CA LYS A 629 -21.25 -22.73 10.94
C LYS A 629 -20.96 -23.32 9.56
N ILE A 630 -19.89 -24.09 9.41
CA ILE A 630 -19.68 -24.86 8.17
C ILE A 630 -20.58 -26.09 8.23
N ILE A 631 -21.53 -26.17 7.30
CA ILE A 631 -22.46 -27.30 7.17
C ILE A 631 -21.80 -28.43 6.38
N LYS A 632 -21.16 -28.07 5.26
CA LYS A 632 -20.66 -29.03 4.27
C LYS A 632 -19.48 -28.44 3.51
N VAL A 633 -18.52 -29.29 3.18
CA VAL A 633 -17.45 -28.99 2.21
C VAL A 633 -17.56 -30.01 1.08
N ILE A 634 -17.54 -29.57 -0.18
CA ILE A 634 -17.66 -30.42 -1.36
C ILE A 634 -16.45 -30.19 -2.27
N ASP A 635 -15.78 -31.26 -2.70
CA ASP A 635 -14.86 -31.20 -3.84
C ASP A 635 -15.69 -31.17 -5.14
N VAL A 636 -15.83 -29.98 -5.72
CA VAL A 636 -16.62 -29.78 -6.93
C VAL A 636 -15.85 -30.19 -8.19
N THR A 637 -14.59 -30.59 -8.09
CA THR A 637 -13.81 -31.11 -9.24
C THR A 637 -13.95 -32.61 -9.43
N LYS A 638 -14.45 -33.35 -8.42
CA LYS A 638 -14.58 -34.82 -8.43
C LYS A 638 -16.00 -35.34 -8.34
N SER A 639 -17.01 -34.49 -8.20
CA SER A 639 -18.40 -34.96 -8.15
C SER A 639 -18.98 -35.09 -9.55
N ASP A 640 -19.71 -36.17 -9.83
CA ASP A 640 -20.59 -36.22 -11.03
C ASP A 640 -21.74 -35.19 -10.93
N GLU A 641 -21.95 -34.60 -9.75
CA GLU A 641 -22.77 -33.40 -9.54
C GLU A 641 -22.12 -32.10 -10.10
N ALA A 642 -20.86 -32.16 -10.57
CA ALA A 642 -20.04 -30.99 -10.95
C ALA A 642 -20.38 -30.33 -12.27
N THR A 643 -21.10 -31.00 -13.17
CA THR A 643 -21.57 -30.34 -14.41
C THR A 643 -22.63 -29.26 -14.12
N GLY A 644 -23.01 -29.04 -12.85
CA GLY A 644 -24.00 -28.06 -12.41
C GLY A 644 -23.54 -26.94 -11.48
N LEU A 645 -22.26 -26.82 -11.09
CA LEU A 645 -21.87 -25.94 -9.96
C LEU A 645 -21.01 -24.72 -10.32
N MET A 646 -20.31 -24.72 -11.46
CA MET A 646 -19.68 -23.49 -11.96
C MET A 646 -20.75 -22.59 -12.61
N PRO A 647 -20.72 -21.26 -12.39
CA PRO A 647 -21.66 -20.31 -13.01
C PRO A 647 -21.64 -20.32 -14.55
N PHE A 648 -20.58 -20.86 -15.13
CA PHE A 648 -20.35 -20.97 -16.54
C PHE A 648 -19.53 -22.23 -16.86
N THR A 649 -19.64 -22.71 -18.09
CA THR A 649 -18.86 -23.84 -18.60
C THR A 649 -18.01 -23.39 -19.78
N LEU A 650 -16.76 -23.85 -19.84
CA LEU A 650 -15.92 -23.62 -21.00
C LEU A 650 -16.49 -24.40 -22.19
N SER A 651 -16.70 -23.71 -23.31
CA SER A 651 -17.26 -24.33 -24.51
C SER A 651 -16.25 -24.40 -25.66
N HIS A 652 -15.51 -23.31 -25.92
CA HIS A 652 -14.49 -23.29 -26.97
C HIS A 652 -13.19 -22.71 -26.41
N THR A 653 -12.09 -23.44 -26.60
CA THR A 653 -10.74 -22.99 -26.26
C THR A 653 -10.11 -22.22 -27.41
N GLN A 654 -9.28 -21.23 -27.12
CA GLN A 654 -8.51 -20.48 -28.13
C GLN A 654 -9.41 -19.85 -29.20
N ALA A 655 -10.53 -19.29 -28.73
CA ALA A 655 -11.60 -18.76 -29.56
C ALA A 655 -12.27 -17.57 -28.86
N LYS A 656 -12.73 -16.62 -29.68
CA LYS A 656 -13.58 -15.51 -29.26
C LYS A 656 -14.82 -15.42 -30.13
N LEU A 657 -15.87 -14.82 -29.58
CA LEU A 657 -17.06 -14.45 -30.32
C LEU A 657 -16.70 -13.41 -31.38
N ASN A 658 -17.27 -13.54 -32.56
CA ASN A 658 -17.07 -12.62 -33.66
C ASN A 658 -17.71 -11.27 -33.33
N ASP A 659 -16.89 -10.23 -33.25
CA ASP A 659 -17.29 -8.84 -32.96
C ASP A 659 -17.92 -8.14 -34.17
N LEU A 660 -17.83 -8.74 -35.36
CA LEU A 660 -18.53 -8.30 -36.57
C LEU A 660 -19.95 -8.88 -36.65
N ASN A 661 -20.28 -9.89 -35.85
CA ASN A 661 -21.64 -10.37 -35.75
C ASN A 661 -22.45 -9.42 -34.85
N GLY A 662 -23.50 -8.79 -35.39
CA GLY A 662 -24.32 -7.79 -34.69
C GLY A 662 -25.05 -8.30 -33.43
N ALA A 663 -25.01 -9.61 -33.17
CA ALA A 663 -25.49 -10.25 -31.95
C ALA A 663 -24.48 -10.22 -30.78
N THR A 664 -23.20 -9.90 -31.04
CA THR A 664 -22.13 -9.86 -30.04
C THR A 664 -21.95 -8.44 -29.49
N GLN A 665 -21.84 -8.29 -28.17
CA GLN A 665 -21.60 -7.00 -27.51
C GLN A 665 -20.39 -7.02 -26.61
N LEU A 666 -19.62 -5.93 -26.63
CA LEU A 666 -18.53 -5.71 -25.68
C LEU A 666 -19.11 -5.38 -24.29
N ILE A 667 -18.71 -6.15 -23.29
CA ILE A 667 -19.13 -5.96 -21.89
C ILE A 667 -17.89 -5.69 -21.02
N ASN A 668 -18.11 -5.06 -19.86
CA ASN A 668 -17.02 -4.67 -18.98
C ASN A 668 -16.52 -5.89 -18.18
N GLY A 669 -15.22 -6.17 -18.16
CA GLY A 669 -14.68 -7.26 -17.35
C GLY A 669 -13.17 -7.27 -17.32
N LYS A 670 -12.59 -7.24 -16.11
CA LYS A 670 -11.13 -7.26 -15.90
C LYS A 670 -10.57 -8.67 -15.66
N ASN A 671 -11.42 -9.59 -15.26
CA ASN A 671 -11.12 -11.01 -15.06
C ASN A 671 -12.37 -11.81 -15.47
N LEU A 672 -12.21 -13.14 -15.57
CA LEU A 672 -13.28 -14.05 -15.99
C LEU A 672 -14.56 -13.93 -15.13
N GLY A 673 -14.42 -13.72 -13.82
CA GLY A 673 -15.56 -13.54 -12.92
C GLY A 673 -16.30 -12.21 -13.13
N ASP A 674 -15.57 -11.12 -13.37
CA ASP A 674 -16.16 -9.83 -13.75
C ASP A 674 -16.87 -9.92 -15.11
N CYS A 675 -16.26 -10.63 -16.05
CA CYS A 675 -16.83 -10.94 -17.35
C CYS A 675 -18.21 -11.59 -17.21
N TYR A 676 -18.28 -12.67 -16.41
CA TYR A 676 -19.53 -13.36 -16.12
C TYR A 676 -20.55 -12.45 -15.41
N ARG A 677 -20.14 -11.70 -14.39
CA ARG A 677 -21.05 -10.79 -13.66
C ARG A 677 -21.62 -9.72 -14.56
N SER A 678 -20.82 -9.12 -15.43
CA SER A 678 -21.27 -8.12 -16.39
C SER A 678 -22.16 -8.73 -17.47
N CYS A 679 -21.86 -9.97 -17.89
CA CYS A 679 -22.71 -10.74 -18.77
C CYS A 679 -24.10 -10.92 -18.13
N VAL A 680 -24.18 -11.42 -16.90
CA VAL A 680 -25.45 -11.62 -16.18
C VAL A 680 -26.19 -10.30 -15.90
N ARG A 681 -25.47 -9.22 -15.60
CA ARG A 681 -26.06 -7.89 -15.33
C ARG A 681 -26.55 -7.16 -16.58
N ALA A 682 -26.08 -7.51 -17.77
CA ALA A 682 -26.50 -6.89 -19.04
C ALA A 682 -27.97 -7.20 -19.40
N GLY A 683 -28.67 -8.01 -18.59
CA GLY A 683 -30.07 -8.38 -18.77
C GLY A 683 -30.25 -9.72 -19.50
N GLN A 684 -31.41 -10.35 -19.31
CA GLN A 684 -31.72 -11.71 -19.83
C GLN A 684 -31.54 -11.88 -21.35
N SER A 685 -31.45 -10.79 -22.12
CA SER A 685 -31.40 -10.82 -23.58
C SER A 685 -30.01 -10.88 -24.21
N LEU A 686 -28.91 -10.88 -23.43
CA LEU A 686 -27.55 -10.70 -23.95
C LEU A 686 -26.50 -11.72 -23.49
N CYS A 687 -26.82 -12.58 -22.51
CA CYS A 687 -25.83 -13.43 -21.86
C CYS A 687 -26.21 -14.90 -21.86
N GLN A 688 -26.04 -15.54 -23.02
CA GLN A 688 -26.09 -16.99 -23.15
C GLN A 688 -24.68 -17.59 -23.27
N SER A 689 -23.82 -16.93 -24.05
CA SER A 689 -22.41 -17.26 -24.20
C SER A 689 -21.56 -15.99 -24.11
N PHE A 690 -20.33 -16.10 -23.64
CA PHE A 690 -19.41 -14.97 -23.56
C PHE A 690 -17.96 -15.39 -23.79
N SER A 691 -17.16 -14.51 -24.39
CA SER A 691 -15.73 -14.65 -24.51
C SER A 691 -15.02 -13.81 -23.47
N PHE A 692 -14.03 -14.40 -22.83
CA PHE A 692 -13.04 -13.68 -22.04
C PHE A 692 -11.72 -13.72 -22.78
N CYS A 693 -11.17 -12.54 -23.07
CA CYS A 693 -9.91 -12.35 -23.77
C CYS A 693 -8.92 -11.68 -22.83
N GLU A 694 -7.76 -12.32 -22.64
CA GLU A 694 -6.70 -11.83 -21.77
C GLU A 694 -5.44 -11.58 -22.59
N HIS A 695 -5.15 -10.30 -22.82
CA HIS A 695 -3.93 -9.84 -23.46
C HIS A 695 -3.01 -9.15 -22.43
N PRO A 696 -1.69 -9.04 -22.70
CA PRO A 696 -0.72 -8.51 -21.75
C PRO A 696 -1.01 -7.08 -21.23
N ASP A 697 -1.72 -6.27 -22.02
CA ASP A 697 -2.02 -4.86 -21.77
C ASP A 697 -3.49 -4.59 -21.44
N ARG A 698 -4.39 -5.53 -21.75
CA ARG A 698 -5.83 -5.36 -21.58
C ARG A 698 -6.56 -6.70 -21.52
N SER A 699 -7.58 -6.75 -20.66
CA SER A 699 -8.60 -7.80 -20.69
C SER A 699 -9.91 -7.21 -21.16
N PHE A 700 -10.64 -7.94 -22.00
CA PHE A 700 -11.97 -7.53 -22.43
C PHE A 700 -12.89 -8.73 -22.60
N CYS A 701 -14.18 -8.41 -22.63
CA CYS A 701 -15.25 -9.39 -22.62
C CYS A 701 -16.24 -9.12 -23.74
N MET A 702 -16.70 -10.19 -24.38
CA MET A 702 -17.76 -10.13 -25.37
C MET A 702 -18.86 -11.08 -24.95
N ALA A 703 -20.12 -10.70 -25.10
CA ALA A 703 -21.25 -11.57 -24.80
C ALA A 703 -22.24 -11.61 -25.97
N THR A 704 -22.91 -12.75 -26.12
CA THR A 704 -23.95 -12.98 -27.10
C THR A 704 -25.15 -13.65 -26.47
N ASN A 705 -26.30 -13.46 -27.10
CA ASN A 705 -27.54 -14.13 -26.74
C ASN A 705 -27.72 -15.51 -27.39
N THR A 706 -26.66 -16.08 -27.98
CA THR A 706 -26.69 -17.39 -28.65
C THR A 706 -26.13 -18.48 -27.74
N LEU A 707 -26.81 -19.62 -27.64
CA LEU A 707 -26.32 -20.80 -26.92
C LEU A 707 -25.05 -21.32 -27.56
N SER A 708 -24.13 -21.82 -26.74
CA SER A 708 -22.83 -22.30 -27.20
C SER A 708 -22.92 -23.41 -28.25
N ASP A 709 -23.89 -24.30 -28.10
CA ASP A 709 -24.13 -25.43 -29.01
C ASP A 709 -24.79 -25.00 -30.32
N GLN A 710 -25.27 -23.76 -30.40
CA GLN A 710 -25.87 -23.15 -31.58
C GLN A 710 -24.92 -22.17 -32.29
N LEU A 711 -23.71 -21.96 -31.78
CA LEU A 711 -22.70 -21.13 -32.44
C LEU A 711 -22.22 -21.81 -33.73
N THR A 712 -22.26 -21.06 -34.82
CA THR A 712 -21.74 -21.48 -36.13
C THR A 712 -20.28 -21.05 -36.31
N SER A 713 -19.65 -21.50 -37.40
CA SER A 713 -18.29 -21.04 -37.75
C SER A 713 -18.18 -19.54 -37.96
N ASP A 714 -19.28 -18.87 -38.30
CA ASP A 714 -19.30 -17.43 -38.54
C ASP A 714 -19.38 -16.62 -37.23
N ASP A 715 -19.81 -17.27 -36.14
CA ASP A 715 -19.92 -16.68 -34.80
C ASP A 715 -18.61 -16.74 -34.02
N ILE A 716 -17.64 -17.53 -34.50
CA ILE A 716 -16.43 -17.88 -33.78
C ILE A 716 -15.20 -17.44 -34.57
N VAL A 717 -14.33 -16.66 -33.92
CA VAL A 717 -13.02 -16.27 -34.44
C VAL A 717 -11.94 -16.93 -33.61
N LYS A 718 -10.95 -17.54 -34.27
CA LYS A 718 -9.81 -18.17 -33.59
C LYS A 718 -8.93 -17.10 -32.94
N ASP A 719 -8.69 -17.22 -31.63
CA ASP A 719 -7.87 -16.27 -30.87
C ASP A 719 -7.25 -16.98 -29.66
N TYR A 720 -5.93 -17.13 -29.64
CA TYR A 720 -5.19 -17.90 -28.63
C TYR A 720 -5.23 -17.28 -27.23
N SER A 721 -5.56 -16.01 -27.12
CA SER A 721 -5.69 -15.26 -25.88
C SER A 721 -7.11 -15.27 -25.32
N CYS A 722 -8.05 -15.96 -25.98
CA CYS A 722 -9.46 -15.94 -25.63
C CYS A 722 -10.03 -17.34 -25.44
N ASN A 723 -11.08 -17.43 -24.62
CA ASN A 723 -11.91 -18.61 -24.50
C ASN A 723 -13.39 -18.21 -24.49
N ILE A 724 -14.25 -19.06 -25.07
CA ILE A 724 -15.72 -18.90 -25.04
C ILE A 724 -16.30 -19.79 -23.96
N TYR A 725 -17.13 -19.19 -23.12
CA TYR A 725 -17.85 -19.80 -22.01
C TYR A 725 -19.35 -19.69 -22.24
N SER A 726 -20.10 -20.65 -21.73
CA SER A 726 -21.57 -20.66 -21.75
C SER A 726 -22.12 -20.53 -20.35
N LYS A 727 -23.23 -19.83 -20.18
CA LYS A 727 -23.90 -19.69 -18.88
C LYS A 727 -24.44 -21.04 -18.42
N ASN A 728 -24.23 -21.38 -17.16
CA ASN A 728 -24.81 -22.60 -16.59
C ASN A 728 -26.24 -22.36 -16.10
N TYR A 729 -27.22 -22.60 -16.97
CA TYR A 729 -28.64 -22.42 -16.64
C TYR A 729 -29.15 -23.35 -15.54
N LEU A 730 -28.48 -24.46 -15.25
CA LEU A 730 -28.92 -25.39 -14.20
C LEU A 730 -28.92 -24.71 -12.82
N LEU A 731 -28.07 -23.71 -12.60
CA LEU A 731 -28.04 -22.92 -11.37
C LEU A 731 -29.27 -22.03 -11.18
N ASP A 732 -30.00 -21.74 -12.25
CA ASP A 732 -31.26 -20.99 -12.24
C ASP A 732 -32.46 -21.86 -11.82
N TYR A 733 -32.25 -23.13 -11.46
CA TYR A 733 -33.30 -24.06 -11.01
C TYR A 733 -33.00 -24.71 -9.65
N PHE A 734 -34.05 -24.97 -8.87
CA PHE A 734 -34.06 -25.83 -7.69
C PHE A 734 -34.39 -27.27 -8.10
N LYS A 735 -33.54 -28.21 -7.70
CA LYS A 735 -33.75 -29.64 -7.88
C LYS A 735 -34.65 -30.21 -6.78
N ILE A 736 -35.77 -30.79 -7.18
CA ILE A 736 -36.68 -31.58 -6.35
C ILE A 736 -36.42 -33.04 -6.69
N ARG A 737 -35.89 -33.78 -5.71
CA ARG A 737 -35.46 -35.17 -5.91
C ARG A 737 -36.63 -36.14 -5.92
N GLU A 738 -36.45 -37.24 -6.66
CA GLU A 738 -37.30 -38.43 -6.60
C GLU A 738 -38.80 -38.10 -6.81
N ARG A 739 -39.07 -37.26 -7.79
CA ARG A 739 -40.41 -36.83 -8.16
C ARG A 739 -40.57 -36.71 -9.67
N ARG A 740 -41.81 -36.91 -10.13
CA ARG A 740 -42.24 -36.64 -11.49
C ARG A 740 -43.62 -35.98 -11.50
N PHE A 741 -43.95 -35.30 -12.60
CA PHE A 741 -45.31 -34.80 -12.78
C PHE A 741 -46.29 -35.95 -13.00
N ARG A 742 -47.50 -35.82 -12.44
CA ARG A 742 -48.58 -36.80 -12.64
C ARG A 742 -49.04 -36.83 -14.10
N ILE A 743 -49.06 -35.66 -14.74
CA ILE A 743 -49.37 -35.46 -16.15
C ILE A 743 -48.25 -34.60 -16.73
N SER A 744 -47.50 -35.13 -17.69
CA SER A 744 -46.46 -34.39 -18.39
C SER A 744 -47.01 -33.84 -19.71
N PRO A 745 -46.98 -32.52 -19.95
CA PRO A 745 -47.61 -31.91 -21.12
C PRO A 745 -46.76 -31.97 -22.40
N SER A 746 -45.44 -32.15 -22.32
CA SER A 746 -44.56 -32.21 -23.50
C SER A 746 -44.08 -33.63 -23.83
N ILE A 747 -43.62 -33.84 -25.07
CA ILE A 747 -42.96 -35.08 -25.50
C ILE A 747 -41.58 -35.17 -24.82
N ALA A 748 -41.23 -36.35 -24.32
CA ALA A 748 -39.93 -36.59 -23.71
C ALA A 748 -38.82 -36.61 -24.77
N GLN A 749 -37.77 -35.81 -24.56
CA GLN A 749 -36.64 -35.67 -25.47
C GLN A 749 -35.36 -36.18 -24.81
N LYS A 750 -34.53 -36.91 -25.56
CA LYS A 750 -33.24 -37.40 -25.06
C LYS A 750 -32.19 -36.29 -25.22
N MET A 751 -31.73 -35.73 -24.10
CA MET A 751 -30.71 -34.68 -24.09
C MET A 751 -30.01 -34.60 -22.73
N PRO A 752 -28.79 -34.04 -22.65
CA PRO A 752 -28.12 -33.77 -21.39
C PRO A 752 -28.91 -32.83 -20.48
N LEU A 753 -28.73 -32.95 -19.16
CA LEU A 753 -29.42 -32.16 -18.15
C LEU A 753 -29.19 -30.65 -18.31
N GLN A 754 -27.95 -30.24 -18.64
CA GLN A 754 -27.59 -28.83 -18.84
C GLN A 754 -28.32 -28.24 -20.05
N THR A 755 -28.37 -29.00 -21.16
CA THR A 755 -29.10 -28.64 -22.37
C THR A 755 -30.60 -28.52 -22.07
N CYS A 756 -31.16 -29.46 -21.30
CA CYS A 756 -32.56 -29.41 -20.85
C CYS A 756 -32.87 -28.12 -20.06
N ALA A 757 -31.97 -27.69 -19.17
CA ALA A 757 -32.13 -26.46 -18.40
C ALA A 757 -32.05 -25.19 -19.28
N ALA A 758 -31.15 -25.19 -20.28
CA ALA A 758 -30.97 -24.09 -21.22
C ALA A 758 -32.17 -23.95 -22.19
N GLU A 759 -32.66 -25.07 -22.71
CA GLU A 759 -33.85 -25.13 -23.57
C GLU A 759 -35.12 -24.71 -22.81
N CYS A 760 -35.26 -25.16 -21.56
CA CYS A 760 -36.36 -24.69 -20.72
C CYS A 760 -36.26 -23.17 -20.46
N HIS A 761 -35.06 -22.64 -20.25
CA HIS A 761 -34.88 -21.20 -20.02
C HIS A 761 -35.24 -20.34 -21.24
N SER A 762 -35.00 -20.85 -22.45
CA SER A 762 -35.26 -20.15 -23.71
C SER A 762 -36.70 -20.32 -24.23
N THR A 763 -37.46 -21.27 -23.68
CA THR A 763 -38.84 -21.57 -24.08
C THR A 763 -39.83 -20.82 -23.19
N ASN A 764 -40.64 -19.92 -23.78
CA ASN A 764 -41.62 -19.10 -23.03
C ASN A 764 -42.69 -19.91 -22.27
N ASP A 765 -42.96 -21.14 -22.71
CA ASP A 765 -43.97 -22.03 -22.11
C ASP A 765 -43.37 -23.08 -21.16
N CYS A 766 -42.06 -23.00 -20.85
CA CYS A 766 -41.43 -23.89 -19.88
C CYS A 766 -41.40 -23.26 -18.48
N TYR A 767 -42.29 -23.71 -17.60
CA TYR A 767 -42.34 -23.25 -16.21
C TYR A 767 -41.51 -24.11 -15.27
N SER A 768 -41.31 -25.38 -15.62
CA SER A 768 -40.40 -26.29 -14.95
C SER A 768 -40.07 -27.44 -15.91
N PHE A 769 -39.06 -28.23 -15.58
CA PHE A 769 -38.76 -29.43 -16.35
C PHE A 769 -38.54 -30.64 -15.44
N GLN A 770 -38.90 -31.82 -15.93
CA GLN A 770 -38.55 -33.09 -15.30
C GLN A 770 -37.44 -33.77 -16.11
N TYR A 771 -36.55 -34.44 -15.40
CA TYR A 771 -35.45 -35.20 -15.97
C TYR A 771 -35.46 -36.62 -15.42
N CYS A 772 -35.67 -37.59 -16.31
CA CYS A 772 -35.84 -38.99 -15.96
C CYS A 772 -34.89 -39.84 -16.81
N ASN A 773 -33.84 -40.42 -16.22
CA ASN A 773 -32.92 -41.33 -16.91
C ASN A 773 -32.40 -40.83 -18.29
N GLY A 774 -32.04 -39.55 -18.39
CA GLY A 774 -31.55 -38.95 -19.65
C GLY A 774 -32.64 -38.39 -20.58
N LEU A 775 -33.90 -38.43 -20.15
CA LEU A 775 -35.05 -37.85 -20.85
C LEU A 775 -35.52 -36.57 -20.18
N CYS A 776 -35.54 -35.48 -20.94
CA CYS A 776 -36.04 -34.17 -20.57
C CYS A 776 -37.51 -34.03 -20.97
N THR A 777 -38.36 -33.49 -20.09
CA THR A 777 -39.74 -33.13 -20.42
C THR A 777 -40.09 -31.79 -19.77
N PHE A 778 -40.73 -30.89 -20.52
CA PHE A 778 -41.19 -29.61 -20.00
C PHE A 778 -42.59 -29.75 -19.43
N ALA A 779 -42.82 -29.07 -18.32
CA ALA A 779 -44.05 -29.17 -17.55
C ALA A 779 -44.54 -27.81 -17.05
N GLY A 780 -45.76 -27.83 -16.51
CA GLY A 780 -46.35 -26.68 -15.83
C GLY A 780 -45.66 -26.35 -14.51
N TYR A 781 -46.28 -25.51 -13.69
CA TYR A 781 -45.74 -25.14 -12.39
C TYR A 781 -45.57 -26.36 -11.47
N TYR A 782 -44.50 -26.35 -10.67
CA TYR A 782 -44.33 -27.32 -9.60
C TYR A 782 -45.33 -27.04 -8.47
N THR A 783 -46.17 -28.03 -8.16
CA THR A 783 -46.98 -28.08 -6.94
C THR A 783 -46.90 -29.47 -6.33
N ASP A 784 -47.15 -29.60 -5.03
CA ASP A 784 -47.16 -30.92 -4.37
C ASP A 784 -48.27 -31.80 -4.97
N SER A 785 -49.42 -31.19 -5.27
CA SER A 785 -50.59 -31.86 -5.85
C SER A 785 -50.38 -32.33 -7.30
N SER A 786 -49.65 -31.58 -8.13
CA SER A 786 -49.36 -31.94 -9.53
C SER A 786 -48.27 -32.99 -9.70
N THR A 787 -47.62 -33.41 -8.62
CA THR A 787 -46.47 -34.32 -8.66
C THR A 787 -46.71 -35.59 -7.83
N GLN A 788 -45.85 -36.58 -8.03
CA GLN A 788 -45.85 -37.83 -7.28
C GLN A 788 -44.41 -38.31 -7.09
N HIS A 789 -44.18 -39.08 -6.03
CA HIS A 789 -42.89 -39.68 -5.76
C HIS A 789 -42.52 -40.70 -6.85
N TYR A 790 -41.28 -40.63 -7.33
CA TYR A 790 -40.75 -41.55 -8.32
C TYR A 790 -39.21 -41.49 -8.29
N THR A 791 -38.57 -42.60 -7.93
CA THR A 791 -37.13 -42.66 -7.59
C THR A 791 -36.19 -42.29 -8.73
N ASP A 792 -36.59 -42.52 -9.99
CA ASP A 792 -35.69 -42.38 -11.14
C ASP A 792 -35.90 -41.07 -11.91
N CYS A 793 -36.58 -40.10 -11.28
CA CYS A 793 -36.87 -38.80 -11.86
C CYS A 793 -36.62 -37.67 -10.86
N ASP A 794 -36.16 -36.54 -11.39
CA ASP A 794 -36.06 -35.30 -10.65
C ASP A 794 -36.83 -34.19 -11.37
N ILE A 795 -37.39 -33.24 -10.62
CA ILE A 795 -38.04 -32.03 -11.16
C ILE A 795 -37.14 -30.82 -10.87
N TYR A 796 -37.05 -29.91 -11.82
CA TYR A 796 -36.27 -28.69 -11.73
C TYR A 796 -37.20 -27.49 -11.90
N SER A 797 -37.35 -26.71 -10.83
CA SER A 797 -38.21 -25.52 -10.77
C SER A 797 -37.35 -24.25 -10.77
N PRO A 798 -37.65 -23.20 -11.56
CA PRO A 798 -36.88 -21.97 -11.61
C PRO A 798 -36.68 -21.32 -10.23
N LYS A 799 -35.61 -20.56 -10.03
CA LYS A 799 -35.39 -19.71 -8.84
C LYS A 799 -35.88 -18.28 -9.11
N LYS A 800 -36.97 -17.85 -8.47
CA LYS A 800 -37.55 -16.50 -8.68
C LYS A 800 -37.61 -15.62 -7.43
N SER A 801 -37.22 -16.12 -6.26
CA SER A 801 -37.32 -15.38 -4.99
C SER A 801 -36.58 -14.04 -4.97
N HIS A 802 -35.46 -13.93 -5.70
CA HIS A 802 -34.68 -12.69 -5.81
C HIS A 802 -35.46 -11.52 -6.45
N LEU A 803 -36.56 -11.80 -7.17
CA LEU A 803 -37.43 -10.79 -7.77
C LEU A 803 -38.41 -10.17 -6.75
N TYR A 804 -38.46 -10.72 -5.54
CA TYR A 804 -39.40 -10.33 -4.50
C TYR A 804 -38.70 -9.74 -3.27
N ARG A 805 -39.31 -8.72 -2.68
CA ARG A 805 -38.88 -8.06 -1.44
C ARG A 805 -39.83 -8.41 -0.30
N MET A 806 -39.29 -8.83 0.84
CA MET A 806 -40.07 -9.03 2.05
C MET A 806 -40.61 -7.68 2.57
N THR A 807 -41.92 -7.59 2.82
CA THR A 807 -42.59 -6.34 3.22
C THR A 807 -43.23 -6.39 4.60
N GLY A 808 -43.41 -7.56 5.20
CA GLY A 808 -43.91 -7.68 6.59
C GLY A 808 -44.27 -9.11 7.00
N HIS A 809 -44.91 -9.23 8.17
CA HIS A 809 -45.42 -10.49 8.75
C HIS A 809 -46.94 -10.69 8.54
N GLN A 810 -47.47 -9.93 7.61
CA GLN A 810 -48.88 -9.59 7.49
C GLN A 810 -49.42 -10.18 6.19
N ILE A 811 -50.32 -11.17 6.27
CA ILE A 811 -50.85 -11.87 5.09
C ILE A 811 -52.19 -11.25 4.69
N SER A 812 -52.36 -10.99 3.39
CA SER A 812 -53.65 -10.59 2.81
C SER A 812 -54.69 -11.68 3.04
N THR A 813 -55.88 -11.31 3.53
CA THR A 813 -57.03 -12.23 3.60
C THR A 813 -57.58 -12.60 2.23
N GLU A 814 -57.32 -11.77 1.22
CA GLU A 814 -57.73 -12.01 -0.17
C GLU A 814 -56.59 -12.72 -0.91
N THR A 815 -56.56 -14.05 -0.81
CA THR A 815 -55.59 -14.91 -1.51
C THR A 815 -56.22 -15.50 -2.78
N ILE A 816 -55.47 -15.47 -3.88
CA ILE A 816 -55.91 -16.02 -5.18
C ILE A 816 -55.61 -17.51 -5.31
N HIS A 817 -54.63 -18.02 -4.57
CA HIS A 817 -54.30 -19.44 -4.51
C HIS A 817 -53.58 -19.77 -3.20
N THR A 818 -53.74 -20.99 -2.70
CA THR A 818 -53.03 -21.49 -1.54
C THR A 818 -52.46 -22.87 -1.84
N GLU A 819 -51.15 -23.05 -1.63
CA GLU A 819 -50.47 -24.33 -1.81
C GLU A 819 -49.73 -24.72 -0.53
N ILE A 820 -49.70 -26.02 -0.23
CA ILE A 820 -48.96 -26.56 0.92
C ILE A 820 -47.73 -27.35 0.48
N ASN A 821 -46.80 -27.61 1.40
CA ASN A 821 -45.58 -28.38 1.15
C ASN A 821 -44.62 -27.77 0.10
N LEU A 822 -44.78 -26.48 -0.18
CA LEU A 822 -43.79 -25.72 -0.95
C LEU A 822 -42.74 -25.12 -0.03
N ASN A 823 -41.53 -24.95 -0.53
CA ASN A 823 -40.55 -24.04 0.05
C ASN A 823 -40.77 -22.60 -0.46
N MET A 824 -40.12 -21.62 0.17
CA MET A 824 -40.28 -20.21 -0.17
C MET A 824 -39.96 -19.90 -1.63
N ASP A 825 -38.91 -20.52 -2.18
CA ASP A 825 -38.51 -20.30 -3.56
C ASP A 825 -39.50 -20.90 -4.58
N GLN A 826 -40.04 -22.09 -4.28
CA GLN A 826 -41.11 -22.71 -5.06
C GLN A 826 -42.38 -21.87 -5.03
N CYS A 827 -42.70 -21.28 -3.87
CA CYS A 827 -43.80 -20.33 -3.71
C CYS A 827 -43.59 -19.05 -4.55
N ALA A 828 -42.37 -18.51 -4.55
CA ALA A 828 -42.01 -17.36 -5.37
C ALA A 828 -42.11 -17.65 -6.87
N SER A 829 -41.64 -18.81 -7.32
CA SER A 829 -41.74 -19.22 -8.73
C SER A 829 -43.17 -19.49 -9.15
N LEU A 830 -43.97 -20.10 -8.27
CA LEU A 830 -45.40 -20.28 -8.50
C LEU A 830 -46.09 -18.92 -8.65
N CYS A 831 -45.83 -17.95 -7.77
CA CYS A 831 -46.36 -16.60 -7.89
C CYS A 831 -45.92 -15.92 -9.19
N TYR A 832 -44.63 -15.95 -9.50
CA TYR A 832 -44.06 -15.21 -10.63
C TYR A 832 -44.71 -15.58 -11.97
N ASP A 833 -44.95 -16.87 -12.16
CA ASP A 833 -45.51 -17.36 -13.41
C ASP A 833 -47.03 -17.57 -13.36
N TRP A 834 -47.71 -17.32 -12.22
CA TRP A 834 -49.16 -17.53 -12.05
C TRP A 834 -50.00 -16.64 -12.98
N LYS A 835 -50.83 -17.28 -13.81
CA LYS A 835 -51.84 -16.62 -14.66
C LYS A 835 -53.14 -17.40 -14.64
N ALA A 836 -54.17 -16.85 -14.00
CA ALA A 836 -55.52 -17.39 -14.00
C ALA A 836 -56.49 -16.33 -14.54
N GLY A 837 -56.81 -16.37 -15.84
CA GLY A 837 -57.59 -15.31 -16.50
C GLY A 837 -56.84 -13.97 -16.48
N ASP A 838 -57.47 -12.92 -15.97
CA ASP A 838 -56.88 -11.57 -15.79
C ASP A 838 -56.11 -11.42 -14.46
N GLU A 839 -56.08 -12.46 -13.61
CA GLU A 839 -55.44 -12.39 -12.29
C GLU A 839 -53.96 -12.83 -12.36
N THR A 840 -53.07 -11.86 -12.20
CA THR A 840 -51.62 -12.07 -12.04
C THR A 840 -51.20 -11.90 -10.59
N CYS A 841 -50.39 -12.82 -10.06
CA CYS A 841 -49.86 -12.70 -8.71
C CYS A 841 -48.86 -11.51 -8.61
N GLN A 842 -49.05 -10.64 -7.61
CA GLN A 842 -48.18 -9.50 -7.34
C GLN A 842 -47.38 -9.66 -6.04
N SER A 843 -47.91 -10.45 -5.09
CA SER A 843 -47.25 -10.76 -3.83
C SER A 843 -47.60 -12.17 -3.37
N PHE A 844 -46.78 -12.74 -2.49
CA PHE A 844 -47.08 -14.00 -1.84
C PHE A 844 -46.76 -13.97 -0.34
N GLY A 845 -47.58 -14.65 0.45
CA GLY A 845 -47.32 -14.98 1.84
C GLY A 845 -46.73 -16.38 1.96
N TYR A 846 -45.71 -16.55 2.80
CA TYR A 846 -45.09 -17.85 3.06
C TYR A 846 -44.99 -18.09 4.56
N CYS A 847 -45.60 -19.18 5.03
CA CYS A 847 -45.54 -19.63 6.41
C CYS A 847 -44.57 -20.80 6.54
N PHE A 848 -43.63 -20.67 7.47
CA PHE A 848 -42.65 -21.71 7.75
C PHE A 848 -43.28 -22.92 8.46
N VAL A 849 -42.61 -24.07 8.36
CA VAL A 849 -43.02 -25.31 9.01
C VAL A 849 -42.90 -25.16 10.53
N GLY A 850 -44.03 -25.28 11.22
CA GLY A 850 -44.13 -25.51 12.67
C GLY A 850 -44.54 -26.97 12.93
N GLU A 851 -45.65 -27.19 13.66
CA GLU A 851 -46.28 -28.53 13.80
C GLU A 851 -47.09 -28.97 12.55
N THR A 852 -47.26 -28.10 11.54
CA THR A 852 -48.00 -28.34 10.29
C THR A 852 -47.12 -28.15 9.05
N SER A 853 -47.59 -28.61 7.88
CA SER A 853 -46.95 -28.39 6.58
C SER A 853 -46.77 -26.90 6.25
N SER A 854 -45.72 -26.56 5.49
CA SER A 854 -45.50 -25.19 5.00
C SER A 854 -46.66 -24.77 4.11
N THR A 855 -47.05 -23.49 4.19
CA THR A 855 -48.18 -22.94 3.43
C THR A 855 -47.75 -21.71 2.65
N CYS A 856 -48.12 -21.65 1.37
CA CYS A 856 -47.85 -20.61 0.39
C CYS A 856 -49.18 -19.97 -0.02
N PHE A 857 -49.31 -18.66 0.12
CA PHE A 857 -50.49 -17.88 -0.22
C PHE A 857 -50.14 -16.91 -1.34
N LEU A 858 -50.82 -16.99 -2.48
CA LEU A 858 -50.64 -16.04 -3.58
C LEU A 858 -51.65 -14.91 -3.47
N SER A 859 -51.27 -13.70 -3.84
CA SER A 859 -52.15 -12.53 -3.83
C SER A 859 -51.96 -11.68 -5.10
N LYS A 860 -53.06 -11.11 -5.59
CA LYS A 860 -53.07 -10.14 -6.69
C LYS A 860 -52.75 -8.71 -6.26
N HIS A 861 -52.69 -8.44 -4.96
CA HIS A 861 -52.46 -7.12 -4.38
C HIS A 861 -51.01 -6.98 -3.89
N ALA A 862 -50.48 -5.76 -3.87
CA ALA A 862 -49.27 -5.43 -3.08
C ALA A 862 -49.66 -5.25 -1.60
N ALA A 863 -48.75 -5.45 -0.65
CA ALA A 863 -49.04 -5.37 0.79
C ALA A 863 -49.37 -3.95 1.28
N ASN A 864 -49.18 -2.92 0.44
CA ASN A 864 -49.62 -1.53 0.68
C ASN A 864 -50.88 -1.14 -0.13
N ASP A 865 -51.70 -2.09 -0.54
CA ASP A 865 -53.01 -1.78 -1.16
C ASP A 865 -54.04 -1.48 -0.05
N ASP A 866 -54.47 -0.22 0.04
CA ASP A 866 -55.45 0.29 1.03
C ASP A 866 -56.81 -0.43 1.02
N ARG A 867 -57.01 -1.36 0.08
CA ARG A 867 -58.24 -2.12 -0.13
C ARG A 867 -58.22 -3.53 0.48
N THR A 868 -57.11 -3.99 1.05
CA THR A 868 -57.00 -5.36 1.57
C THR A 868 -57.09 -5.45 3.09
N THR A 869 -57.88 -6.39 3.60
CA THR A 869 -57.85 -6.77 5.02
C THR A 869 -56.65 -7.69 5.28
N ILE A 870 -55.87 -7.37 6.30
CA ILE A 870 -54.59 -8.04 6.61
C ILE A 870 -54.69 -8.73 7.98
N VAL A 871 -54.13 -9.95 8.09
CA VAL A 871 -53.99 -10.67 9.37
C VAL A 871 -52.52 -10.71 9.78
N ASP A 872 -52.24 -10.27 11.00
CA ASP A 872 -50.93 -10.39 11.63
C ASP A 872 -50.69 -11.84 12.08
N ASN A 873 -49.63 -12.47 11.57
CA ASN A 873 -49.23 -13.81 11.99
C ASN A 873 -47.69 -13.91 12.10
N SER A 874 -47.20 -14.10 13.33
CA SER A 874 -45.77 -14.13 13.64
C SER A 874 -44.98 -15.25 12.96
N THR A 875 -45.64 -16.29 12.43
CA THR A 875 -44.97 -17.42 11.74
C THR A 875 -44.91 -17.28 10.22
N CYS A 876 -45.47 -16.21 9.67
CA CYS A 876 -45.62 -16.01 8.23
C CYS A 876 -44.98 -14.70 7.78
N TYR A 877 -44.59 -14.66 6.50
CA TYR A 877 -43.89 -13.53 5.90
C TYR A 877 -44.46 -13.24 4.53
N THR A 878 -44.58 -11.95 4.20
CA THR A 878 -45.14 -11.48 2.92
C THR A 878 -44.05 -10.88 2.04
N TYR A 879 -44.10 -11.21 0.75
CA TYR A 879 -43.10 -10.90 -0.25
C TYR A 879 -43.76 -10.27 -1.50
N GLU A 880 -43.25 -9.14 -1.97
CA GLU A 880 -43.80 -8.38 -3.11
C GLU A 880 -42.81 -8.27 -4.27
N LEU A 881 -43.32 -8.26 -5.51
CA LEU A 881 -42.48 -8.10 -6.70
C LEU A 881 -41.85 -6.69 -6.80
N ASN A 882 -40.55 -6.65 -7.12
CA ASN A 882 -39.78 -5.40 -7.27
C ASN A 882 -40.34 -4.46 -8.35
N SER A 883 -40.24 -3.14 -8.14
CA SER A 883 -40.83 -2.11 -9.02
C SER A 883 -40.21 -2.02 -10.42
N ILE A 884 -38.96 -2.46 -10.60
CA ILE A 884 -38.28 -2.51 -11.91
C ILE A 884 -38.83 -3.68 -12.76
N ASP A 885 -39.10 -4.84 -12.14
CA ASP A 885 -39.67 -6.00 -12.82
C ASP A 885 -41.18 -5.87 -13.10
N ARG A 886 -41.88 -4.99 -12.37
CA ARG A 886 -43.26 -4.58 -12.70
C ARG A 886 -43.38 -3.93 -14.10
N TYR A 887 -42.32 -3.27 -14.59
CA TYR A 887 -42.29 -2.70 -15.96
C TYR A 887 -41.96 -3.74 -17.03
N ALA A 888 -41.07 -4.72 -16.74
CA ALA A 888 -40.73 -5.81 -17.64
C ALA A 888 -41.91 -6.80 -17.83
N ASN A 889 -42.65 -7.09 -16.76
CA ASN A 889 -43.83 -7.96 -16.85
C ASN A 889 -44.98 -7.29 -17.65
N LYS A 890 -45.15 -5.96 -17.55
CA LYS A 890 -46.05 -5.20 -18.42
C LYS A 890 -45.62 -5.21 -19.90
N GLN A 891 -44.31 -5.22 -20.21
CA GLN A 891 -43.82 -5.30 -21.59
C GLN A 891 -43.94 -6.70 -22.21
N ASN A 892 -43.84 -7.77 -21.42
CA ASN A 892 -44.07 -9.14 -21.91
C ASN A 892 -45.56 -9.40 -22.24
N ILE A 893 -46.49 -8.73 -21.56
CA ILE A 893 -47.93 -8.77 -21.90
C ILE A 893 -48.20 -8.02 -23.23
N ALA A 894 -47.45 -6.96 -23.53
CA ALA A 894 -47.61 -6.21 -24.79
C ALA A 894 -47.10 -6.96 -26.04
N LYS A 895 -46.32 -8.04 -25.87
CA LYS A 895 -45.87 -8.90 -27.00
C LYS A 895 -46.92 -9.94 -27.43
N ALA A 896 -47.95 -10.19 -26.64
CA ALA A 896 -49.03 -11.13 -26.97
C ALA A 896 -50.16 -10.51 -27.83
N SER A 897 -50.13 -9.21 -28.09
CA SER A 897 -51.11 -8.52 -28.94
C SER A 897 -50.43 -7.67 -30.01
N ARG A 898 -49.95 -8.30 -31.09
CA ARG A 898 -49.72 -7.66 -32.41
C ARG A 898 -49.42 -8.71 -33.48
N ASN A 899 -50.46 -9.38 -33.95
CA ASN A 899 -50.51 -9.73 -35.37
C ASN A 899 -50.91 -8.46 -36.13
N LEU A 900 -49.93 -7.72 -36.64
CA LEU A 900 -50.17 -6.77 -37.73
C LEU A 900 -49.21 -7.09 -38.87
N THR A 901 -49.79 -7.51 -39.97
CA THR A 901 -49.13 -7.81 -41.23
C THR A 901 -48.51 -6.56 -41.86
N SER A 902 -47.42 -6.79 -42.58
CA SER A 902 -46.65 -5.86 -43.38
C SER A 902 -47.53 -5.12 -44.40
N GLY A 903 -48.06 -3.97 -44.01
CA GLY A 903 -48.84 -3.11 -44.90
C GLY A 903 -49.25 -1.74 -44.35
N GLN A 904 -49.08 -1.49 -43.04
CA GLN A 904 -49.53 -0.22 -42.42
C GLN A 904 -48.39 0.63 -41.80
N ALA A 905 -47.12 0.27 -42.04
CA ALA A 905 -45.96 1.00 -41.53
C ALA A 905 -45.64 2.33 -42.26
N VAL A 906 -46.37 2.67 -43.33
CA VAL A 906 -46.17 3.93 -44.07
C VAL A 906 -47.07 5.08 -43.55
N GLY A 907 -48.10 4.79 -42.73
CA GLY A 907 -49.00 5.82 -42.20
C GLY A 907 -48.49 6.58 -40.97
N ILE A 908 -47.70 5.93 -40.11
CA ILE A 908 -47.34 6.48 -38.78
C ILE A 908 -46.12 7.43 -38.85
N VAL A 909 -45.23 7.22 -39.82
CA VAL A 909 -44.06 8.09 -40.05
C VAL A 909 -44.49 9.44 -40.64
N PHE A 910 -45.55 9.48 -41.46
CA PHE A 910 -46.09 10.73 -41.99
C PHE A 910 -46.90 11.54 -40.97
N SER A 911 -47.55 10.90 -39.99
CA SER A 911 -48.27 11.63 -38.92
C SER A 911 -47.35 12.27 -37.87
N LEU A 912 -46.17 11.70 -37.59
CA LEU A 912 -45.22 12.25 -36.62
C LEU A 912 -44.34 13.38 -37.21
N ALA A 913 -44.11 13.37 -38.53
CA ALA A 913 -43.43 14.47 -39.21
C ALA A 913 -44.26 15.78 -39.24
N PHE A 914 -45.59 15.68 -39.25
CA PHE A 914 -46.47 16.85 -39.25
C PHE A 914 -46.64 17.50 -37.86
N VAL A 915 -46.57 16.71 -36.78
CA VAL A 915 -46.61 17.23 -35.40
C VAL A 915 -45.27 17.87 -35.00
N GLY A 916 -44.13 17.36 -35.50
CA GLY A 916 -42.81 17.95 -35.29
C GLY A 916 -42.63 19.33 -35.96
N LEU A 917 -43.30 19.57 -37.09
CA LEU A 917 -43.24 20.85 -37.82
C LEU A 917 -44.13 21.94 -37.21
N VAL A 918 -45.20 21.57 -36.50
CA VAL A 918 -46.09 22.54 -35.81
C VAL A 918 -45.53 22.97 -34.45
N VAL A 919 -44.78 22.10 -33.77
CA VAL A 919 -44.15 22.42 -32.47
C VAL A 919 -42.81 23.16 -32.66
N GLY A 920 -42.09 22.90 -33.74
CA GLY A 920 -40.82 23.59 -34.06
C GLY A 920 -40.94 25.06 -34.49
N LEU A 921 -42.14 25.51 -34.91
CA LEU A 921 -42.39 26.89 -35.36
C LEU A 921 -42.93 27.84 -34.28
N LEU A 922 -43.23 27.34 -33.08
CA LEU A 922 -43.80 28.16 -31.98
C LEU A 922 -42.81 28.56 -30.88
N THR A 923 -41.54 28.11 -30.91
CA THR A 923 -40.54 28.45 -29.88
C THR A 923 -39.45 29.45 -30.31
N GLN A 924 -39.57 30.07 -31.49
CA GLN A 924 -38.62 31.09 -31.99
C GLN A 924 -39.11 32.55 -31.94
N LYS A 925 -40.20 32.86 -31.23
CA LYS A 925 -40.68 34.25 -31.05
C LYS A 925 -41.01 34.61 -29.60
N LEU A 926 -40.00 34.66 -28.72
CA LEU A 926 -39.93 35.40 -27.44
C LEU A 926 -38.69 34.89 -26.68
N ALA A 927 -37.60 35.60 -26.40
CA ALA A 927 -37.16 36.93 -26.73
C ALA A 927 -35.62 36.94 -26.61
N LEU A 928 -34.93 37.10 -27.75
CA LEU A 928 -33.63 37.74 -27.82
C LEU A 928 -33.86 39.23 -27.52
N LYS A 929 -33.38 39.72 -26.37
CA LYS A 929 -33.12 41.15 -26.15
C LYS A 929 -31.77 41.35 -25.46
N ILE A 930 -30.82 41.78 -26.29
CA ILE A 930 -29.72 42.74 -26.00
C ILE A 930 -28.43 42.17 -25.41
N LYS A 931 -27.45 41.99 -26.31
CA LYS A 931 -26.04 42.35 -26.11
C LYS A 931 -25.88 43.87 -26.23
N CYS A 932 -24.99 44.50 -25.46
CA CYS A 932 -23.85 45.29 -25.97
C CYS A 932 -23.05 46.06 -24.88
N ASN A 933 -21.75 45.74 -24.80
CA ASN A 933 -20.57 46.63 -24.77
C ASN A 933 -20.51 47.87 -23.84
N LYS A 934 -19.46 47.93 -22.98
CA LYS A 934 -18.13 48.56 -23.19
C LYS A 934 -17.61 49.37 -21.97
N LYS A 935 -16.27 49.32 -21.80
CA LYS A 935 -15.32 50.29 -21.17
C LYS A 935 -15.30 50.34 -19.63
N PHE A 936 -14.23 50.71 -18.92
CA PHE A 936 -12.75 50.83 -19.07
C PHE A 936 -12.30 51.39 -17.69
N GLN A 937 -11.17 50.93 -17.11
CA GLN A 937 -10.25 51.62 -16.17
C GLN A 937 -10.77 52.32 -14.87
N ASN A 938 -10.28 51.96 -13.68
CA ASN A 938 -9.02 52.46 -13.03
C ASN A 938 -8.95 52.21 -11.50
N PHE A 939 -7.75 51.78 -11.07
CA PHE A 939 -6.90 52.14 -9.91
C PHE A 939 -7.44 52.53 -8.49
N ASN A 940 -6.79 51.88 -7.51
CA ASN A 940 -6.26 52.34 -6.20
C ASN A 940 -7.10 52.33 -4.89
N GLN A 941 -6.42 51.75 -3.88
CA GLN A 941 -6.31 52.11 -2.45
C GLN A 941 -7.34 51.65 -1.41
N PHE A 942 -6.83 50.78 -0.52
CA PHE A 942 -6.74 50.91 0.95
C PHE A 942 -7.93 51.46 1.78
N SER A 943 -8.35 50.63 2.75
CA SER A 943 -8.30 50.87 4.21
C SER A 943 -9.63 50.60 4.94
N TRP A 944 -9.50 49.95 6.10
CA TRP A 944 -10.51 49.90 7.15
C TRP A 944 -10.36 51.14 8.04
N SER A 945 -11.48 51.76 8.39
CA SER A 945 -11.58 52.98 9.19
C SER A 945 -11.49 52.72 10.70
N ARG A 946 -10.77 53.59 11.42
CA ARG A 946 -11.03 53.90 12.84
C ARG A 946 -10.98 55.42 13.04
N GLN A 947 -11.96 55.90 13.79
CA GLN A 947 -12.35 57.30 14.07
C GLN A 947 -11.27 58.20 14.67
N SER A 948 -11.37 59.49 14.33
CA SER A 948 -11.21 60.61 15.27
C SER A 948 -12.03 61.80 14.77
N ASP A 949 -13.04 62.20 15.55
CA ASP A 949 -13.75 63.48 15.46
C ASP A 949 -12.80 64.65 15.76
N VAL A 950 -13.12 65.85 15.23
CA VAL A 950 -13.15 67.17 15.92
C VAL A 950 -13.25 68.32 14.88
N ASP A 951 -14.42 68.97 14.92
CA ASP A 951 -14.78 70.40 14.87
C ASP A 951 -14.43 71.34 13.69
N ASP A 952 -15.48 71.93 13.08
CA ASP A 952 -15.94 73.30 13.42
C ASP A 952 -17.28 73.63 12.71
N ASN A 953 -18.40 73.48 13.44
CA ASN A 953 -19.54 74.42 13.56
C ASN A 953 -20.69 73.83 14.38
#